data_AF-D5EM62-F1
#
_entry.id   AF-D5EM62-F1
#
_cell.length_a   1.000
_cell.length_b   1.000
_cell.length_c   1.000
_cell.angle_alpha   90.00
_cell.angle_beta   90.00
_cell.angle_gamma   90.00
#
_symmetry.space_group_name_H-M   'P 1'
#
loop_
_entity.id
_entity.type
_entity.pdbx_description
1 polymer ?
#
loop_
_entity_poly.entity_id
_entity_poly.type
_entity_poly.pdbx_seq_one_letter_code
_entity_poly.pdbx_strand_id
1 'polypeptide(L)'
;MHSSDPSAPLRLDESMRKSLLSTLWRSRLGDLREQSLIRQGQGWFHISGMGHEAMAAIAVQLEADDYAFPYYRDRAFCLARGLSDDDLAMAFYAKRESSSGGRQLTGHFSSRELNIWSHPSPVGAHMLPACGAAWGMQLDGKRNVVYVSTGEASTRQGEFYEAVCFAKERNLPMLFVVQDNRIAISTTTSRTNPLSMGVLNADDWTLVDGCDVDAVAEASARALEQIRGGEGPAFLWCQVERLSNHSSADDQRMYRAAEDIAAMQERDVLQLYQQRLIDEGLLTETEAAEMEERLTSDLRSTYRFASGQADPEAMELDLHLYGPEVEASPLNLELGESSRMLDAVNQTFHAAMHEMPDVVFFGEDIADPKGGVFNLTKGLSTKDPSRAVNSPLAEATIMGVAVGLASYGKRPCFEIQFVDFIQPGWNQLVSNMATLRWRSFGEWSCPLVIYAPCGAYLPGGALWHSQSGEASFARVPGIRVVVPSTPEDTAGLFWTAMQGSDPTIILLPKHLMWADQTLTGPLQATPLGKARMVREGQLLTLVTWGNCIEMVEQVLDGLEEPLDIELIDLRSIMPWDRECIRDSVLKTGRLLIVQEDNETASLGQAIIAEMCSDSEVIQSLKSPPGLVSKGDVHVGFNPIYEYAALPDKARIQAGIERVLGTGLQASLETTISGNQTDEATSTTQAVAMETSKEITVPILGEGIRTARVVSILKKSGDEVRADDPLCEVETDKAVFPIECDEDGVLESWMIEEGDEVDVGQKIAVLTMTTAQTPAVTGMAPVEAAQDYEAMKRGAGLSLEAIKQLEGIVPATIEMTCRWETVSEARLASKQAGGPTLSTAAMTAWAVAQAMAKHEIFSSYIRRGELVRDESGFDLGVAVALPGDVLDTAVISGVNTLDWEEFPKCFNDALKAARHGNAVSKNRVALSISSMGAYNVRSAIPVVVPPSVATLFIGAPTVLPDPKKAGETIEVVSLVLTFDHRWANGVGAASFLADVRKGIERFAETVA
;
A
#
# COMPACT_ATOMS: atom_id res chain seq x y z
N MET A 1 -42.95 43.24 -23.93
CA MET A 1 -42.01 43.65 -24.98
C MET A 1 -40.99 44.62 -24.39
N HIS A 2 -39.89 44.09 -23.86
CA HIS A 2 -38.58 44.73 -23.99
C HIS A 2 -37.63 43.64 -24.47
N SER A 3 -36.75 43.99 -25.41
CA SER A 3 -35.92 43.06 -26.16
C SER A 3 -34.78 42.55 -25.30
N SER A 4 -34.88 41.31 -24.81
CA SER A 4 -33.73 40.55 -24.32
C SER A 4 -32.96 40.02 -25.52
N ASP A 5 -31.73 40.49 -25.69
CA ASP A 5 -30.77 39.96 -26.66
C ASP A 5 -30.48 38.46 -26.34
N PRO A 6 -30.67 37.52 -27.28
CA PRO A 6 -30.39 36.10 -27.05
C PRO A 6 -28.91 35.77 -26.83
N SER A 7 -27.99 36.71 -27.06
CA SER A 7 -26.53 36.49 -27.00
C SER A 7 -25.86 36.97 -25.71
N ALA A 8 -26.64 37.33 -24.67
CA ALA A 8 -26.10 37.71 -23.37
C ALA A 8 -26.01 36.47 -22.45
N PRO A 9 -24.81 36.10 -21.94
CA PRO A 9 -24.69 34.97 -21.01
C PRO A 9 -25.51 35.22 -19.74
N LEU A 10 -25.97 34.13 -19.14
CA LEU A 10 -26.86 34.11 -17.98
C LEU A 10 -26.17 34.77 -16.77
N ARG A 11 -26.42 36.07 -16.57
CA ARG A 11 -25.92 36.80 -15.39
C ARG A 11 -26.59 36.22 -14.15
N LEU A 12 -25.76 35.82 -13.18
CA LEU A 12 -26.24 35.46 -11.83
C LEU A 12 -27.12 36.60 -11.30
N ASP A 13 -28.36 36.30 -10.95
CA ASP A 13 -29.25 37.30 -10.38
C ASP A 13 -28.85 37.67 -8.94
N GLU A 14 -29.45 38.73 -8.39
CA GLU A 14 -29.14 39.20 -7.03
C GLU A 14 -29.33 38.11 -5.96
N SER A 15 -30.33 37.25 -6.10
CA SER A 15 -30.60 36.16 -5.17
C SER A 15 -29.54 35.06 -5.29
N MET A 16 -29.19 34.69 -6.52
CA MET A 16 -28.11 33.73 -6.81
C MET A 16 -26.77 34.21 -6.25
N ARG A 17 -26.40 35.49 -6.44
CA ARG A 17 -25.12 36.04 -5.94
C ARG A 17 -25.04 36.05 -4.42
N LYS A 18 -26.13 36.39 -3.71
CA LYS A 18 -26.19 36.28 -2.22
C LYS A 18 -26.18 34.83 -1.73
N SER A 19 -26.87 33.92 -2.41
CA SER A 19 -26.84 32.48 -2.10
C SER A 19 -25.43 31.91 -2.28
N LEU A 20 -24.77 32.28 -3.39
CA LEU A 20 -23.41 31.88 -3.70
C LEU A 20 -22.41 32.38 -2.65
N LEU A 21 -22.51 33.64 -2.20
CA LEU A 21 -21.71 34.14 -1.07
C LEU A 21 -21.93 33.29 0.20
N SER A 22 -23.17 32.90 0.51
CA SER A 22 -23.44 32.02 1.65
C SER A 22 -22.79 30.64 1.50
N THR A 23 -22.70 30.09 0.29
CA THR A 23 -22.03 28.81 0.02
C THR A 23 -20.51 28.93 0.14
N LEU A 24 -19.92 30.00 -0.39
CA LEU A 24 -18.51 30.35 -0.23
C LEU A 24 -18.14 30.45 1.27
N TRP A 25 -18.97 31.14 2.08
CA TRP A 25 -18.79 31.21 3.53
C TRP A 25 -18.93 29.85 4.23
N ARG A 26 -19.92 29.02 3.87
CA ARG A 26 -20.06 27.65 4.42
C ARG A 26 -18.80 26.82 4.15
N SER A 27 -18.26 26.88 2.92
CA SER A 27 -17.00 26.21 2.57
C SER A 27 -15.84 26.68 3.44
N ARG A 28 -15.63 27.99 3.55
CA ARG A 28 -14.53 28.58 4.33
C ARG A 28 -14.62 28.25 5.82
N LEU A 29 -15.79 28.44 6.42
CA LEU A 29 -16.01 28.21 7.84
C LEU A 29 -15.95 26.72 8.20
N GLY A 30 -16.38 25.83 7.29
CA GLY A 30 -16.22 24.39 7.40
C GLY A 30 -14.74 23.99 7.47
N ASP A 31 -13.92 24.46 6.53
CA ASP A 31 -12.46 24.22 6.55
C ASP A 31 -11.80 24.75 7.83
N LEU A 32 -12.11 25.98 8.25
CA LEU A 32 -11.59 26.55 9.49
C LEU A 32 -12.03 25.75 10.73
N ARG A 33 -13.26 25.20 10.71
CA ARG A 33 -13.78 24.33 11.77
C ARG A 33 -13.03 23.01 11.83
N GLU A 34 -12.83 22.34 10.70
CA GLU A 34 -12.07 21.09 10.59
C GLU A 34 -10.61 21.27 11.02
N GLN A 35 -9.92 22.30 10.53
CA GLN A 35 -8.55 22.62 10.97
C GLN A 35 -8.47 22.85 12.49
N SER A 36 -9.49 23.46 13.08
CA SER A 36 -9.58 23.65 14.54
C SER A 36 -9.81 22.34 15.29
N LEU A 37 -10.62 21.43 14.73
CA LEU A 37 -10.90 20.10 15.28
C LEU A 37 -9.70 19.17 15.20
N ILE A 38 -8.94 19.16 14.10
CA ILE A 38 -7.68 18.41 13.98
C ILE A 38 -6.68 18.86 15.06
N ARG A 39 -6.52 20.18 15.27
CA ARG A 39 -5.67 20.71 16.35
C ARG A 39 -6.15 20.36 17.77
N GLN A 40 -7.39 19.88 17.91
CA GLN A 40 -7.98 19.39 19.17
C GLN A 40 -7.94 17.85 19.28
N GLY A 41 -7.36 17.14 18.31
CA GLY A 41 -7.36 15.67 18.25
C GLY A 41 -8.73 15.07 17.94
N GLN A 42 -9.65 15.85 17.35
CA GLN A 42 -11.04 15.45 17.07
C GLN A 42 -11.29 15.12 15.60
N GLY A 43 -10.29 14.58 14.89
CA GLY A 43 -10.42 14.13 13.51
C GLY A 43 -9.11 13.55 12.99
N TRP A 44 -9.17 12.84 11.86
CA TRP A 44 -8.06 12.01 11.36
C TRP A 44 -7.15 12.77 10.39
N PHE A 45 -7.74 13.46 9.42
CA PHE A 45 -7.03 14.18 8.37
C PHE A 45 -7.92 15.28 7.77
N HIS A 46 -7.34 16.38 7.30
CA HIS A 46 -8.07 17.45 6.63
C HIS A 46 -7.28 17.97 5.42
N ILE A 47 -7.99 18.18 4.32
CA ILE A 47 -7.49 18.84 3.11
C ILE A 47 -8.38 20.06 2.84
N SER A 48 -7.77 21.24 2.72
CA SER A 48 -8.50 22.50 2.58
C SER A 48 -8.78 22.89 1.12
N GLY A 49 -10.00 23.35 0.85
CA GLY A 49 -10.41 24.04 -0.37
C GLY A 49 -10.26 25.57 -0.30
N MET A 50 -9.68 26.13 0.76
CA MET A 50 -9.55 27.59 0.93
C MET A 50 -8.72 28.25 -0.19
N GLY A 51 -9.34 29.19 -0.90
CA GLY A 51 -8.83 29.90 -2.08
C GLY A 51 -9.33 29.33 -3.42
N HIS A 52 -10.03 28.20 -3.39
CA HIS A 52 -10.63 27.55 -4.57
C HIS A 52 -12.17 27.79 -4.67
N GLU A 53 -12.76 28.61 -3.80
CA GLU A 53 -14.22 28.62 -3.60
C GLU A 53 -15.04 29.13 -4.81
N ALA A 54 -14.45 29.88 -5.75
CA ALA A 54 -15.14 30.34 -6.96
C ALA A 54 -15.72 29.21 -7.83
N MET A 55 -15.22 27.97 -7.69
CA MET A 55 -15.75 26.83 -8.45
C MET A 55 -17.24 26.56 -8.16
N ALA A 56 -17.76 27.03 -7.02
CA ALA A 56 -19.19 27.05 -6.72
C ALA A 56 -20.04 27.79 -7.78
N ALA A 57 -19.47 28.79 -8.47
CA ALA A 57 -20.13 29.50 -9.56
C ALA A 57 -20.38 28.63 -10.79
N ILE A 58 -19.61 27.53 -10.96
CA ILE A 58 -19.81 26.55 -12.03
C ILE A 58 -20.95 25.60 -11.65
N ALA A 59 -20.96 25.11 -10.41
CA ALA A 59 -21.96 24.16 -9.91
C ALA A 59 -23.41 24.68 -10.01
N VAL A 60 -23.65 25.96 -9.74
CA VAL A 60 -25.00 26.58 -9.82
C VAL A 60 -25.55 26.70 -11.26
N GLN A 61 -24.77 26.31 -12.27
CA GLN A 61 -25.14 26.33 -13.69
C GLN A 61 -25.31 24.92 -14.29
N LEU A 62 -24.98 23.88 -13.52
CA LEU A 62 -25.21 22.49 -13.90
C LEU A 62 -26.68 22.10 -13.66
N GLU A 63 -27.21 21.22 -14.51
CA GLU A 63 -28.53 20.64 -14.31
C GLU A 63 -28.49 19.46 -13.34
N ALA A 64 -29.64 19.08 -12.76
CA ALA A 64 -29.71 18.02 -11.74
C ALA A 64 -29.18 16.66 -12.23
N ASP A 65 -29.32 16.36 -13.51
CA ASP A 65 -28.87 15.12 -14.15
C ASP A 65 -27.42 15.19 -14.68
N ASP A 66 -26.72 16.33 -14.54
CA ASP A 66 -25.31 16.47 -14.93
C ASP A 66 -24.37 15.81 -13.90
N TYR A 67 -23.29 15.21 -14.40
CA TYR A 67 -22.35 14.47 -13.56
C TYR A 67 -21.15 15.34 -13.18
N ALA A 68 -20.63 15.12 -11.97
CA ALA A 68 -19.44 15.81 -11.48
C ALA A 68 -18.37 14.80 -11.06
N PHE A 69 -17.16 14.99 -11.57
CA PHE A 69 -15.95 14.28 -11.19
C PHE A 69 -14.99 15.30 -10.55
N PRO A 70 -15.23 15.68 -9.28
CA PRO A 70 -14.57 16.82 -8.64
C PRO A 70 -13.12 16.54 -8.26
N TYR A 71 -12.34 17.60 -8.15
CA TYR A 71 -11.04 17.61 -7.50
C TYR A 71 -11.20 17.59 -5.98
N TYR A 72 -10.24 17.05 -5.23
CA TYR A 72 -10.35 16.97 -3.76
C TYR A 72 -10.43 18.34 -3.04
N ARG A 73 -10.22 19.47 -3.76
CA ARG A 73 -10.39 20.85 -3.24
C ARG A 73 -11.75 21.48 -3.54
N ASP A 74 -12.63 20.79 -4.29
CA ASP A 74 -13.95 21.30 -4.73
C ASP A 74 -15.04 21.32 -3.65
N ARG A 75 -14.69 21.64 -2.41
CA ARG A 75 -15.65 21.74 -1.30
C ARG A 75 -16.80 22.69 -1.62
N ALA A 76 -16.47 23.90 -2.08
CA ALA A 76 -17.48 24.92 -2.43
C ALA A 76 -18.34 24.52 -3.63
N PHE A 77 -17.74 23.86 -4.63
CA PHE A 77 -18.47 23.29 -5.78
C PHE A 77 -19.46 22.22 -5.31
N CYS A 78 -19.05 21.29 -4.45
CA CYS A 78 -19.92 20.22 -3.96
C CYS A 78 -21.07 20.76 -3.10
N LEU A 79 -20.79 21.75 -2.22
CA LEU A 79 -21.83 22.47 -1.47
C LEU A 79 -22.84 23.15 -2.41
N ALA A 80 -22.36 23.84 -3.46
CA ALA A 80 -23.23 24.48 -4.45
C ALA A 80 -24.00 23.48 -5.32
N ARG A 81 -23.47 22.27 -5.53
CA ARG A 81 -24.13 21.18 -6.26
C ARG A 81 -25.25 20.50 -5.46
N GLY A 82 -25.28 20.71 -4.14
CA GLY A 82 -26.35 20.26 -3.22
C GLY A 82 -25.87 19.45 -2.01
N LEU A 83 -24.59 19.13 -1.90
CA LEU A 83 -24.04 18.33 -0.80
C LEU A 83 -24.08 19.16 0.49
N SER A 84 -24.52 18.59 1.61
CA SER A 84 -24.83 19.34 2.83
C SER A 84 -23.62 19.52 3.76
N ASP A 85 -23.71 20.46 4.70
CA ASP A 85 -22.72 20.57 5.77
C ASP A 85 -22.71 19.34 6.69
N ASP A 86 -23.84 18.65 6.84
CA ASP A 86 -23.93 17.39 7.58
C ASP A 86 -23.13 16.29 6.86
N ASP A 87 -23.26 16.15 5.54
CA ASP A 87 -22.48 15.17 4.75
C ASP A 87 -20.97 15.39 4.90
N LEU A 88 -20.52 16.66 4.81
CA LEU A 88 -19.11 17.01 5.00
C LEU A 88 -18.64 16.77 6.43
N ALA A 89 -19.47 17.06 7.44
CA ALA A 89 -19.13 16.81 8.84
C ALA A 89 -19.07 15.30 9.16
N MET A 90 -20.00 14.50 8.62
CA MET A 90 -19.98 13.03 8.72
C MET A 90 -18.72 12.44 8.09
N ALA A 91 -18.35 12.92 6.89
CA ALA A 91 -17.12 12.52 6.20
C ALA A 91 -15.86 12.94 6.99
N PHE A 92 -15.82 14.14 7.57
CA PHE A 92 -14.71 14.59 8.42
C PHE A 92 -14.46 13.69 9.62
N TYR A 93 -15.52 13.23 10.29
CA TYR A 93 -15.43 12.32 11.42
C TYR A 93 -15.31 10.83 11.00
N ALA A 94 -15.33 10.51 9.71
CA ALA A 94 -15.38 9.15 9.16
C ALA A 94 -16.54 8.30 9.73
N LYS A 95 -17.73 8.89 9.88
CA LYS A 95 -18.91 8.23 10.47
C LYS A 95 -19.55 7.21 9.54
N ARG A 96 -20.30 6.26 10.11
CA ARG A 96 -20.97 5.18 9.38
C ARG A 96 -21.96 5.70 8.33
N GLU A 97 -22.70 6.76 8.65
CA GLU A 97 -23.67 7.38 7.72
C GLU A 97 -23.04 8.42 6.76
N SER A 98 -21.71 8.47 6.65
CA SER A 98 -21.05 9.25 5.58
C SER A 98 -21.15 8.54 4.23
N SER A 99 -21.01 9.27 3.12
CA SER A 99 -21.05 8.71 1.74
C SER A 99 -19.94 7.72 1.38
N SER A 100 -19.13 7.29 2.35
CA SER A 100 -18.14 6.23 2.22
C SER A 100 -18.18 5.20 3.36
N GLY A 101 -19.10 5.32 4.32
CA GLY A 101 -19.09 4.49 5.54
C GLY A 101 -17.81 4.64 6.35
N GLY A 102 -17.18 5.82 6.31
CA GLY A 102 -15.87 6.07 6.94
C GLY A 102 -14.65 5.49 6.21
N ARG A 103 -14.83 4.94 5.00
CA ARG A 103 -13.77 4.29 4.22
C ARG A 103 -12.89 5.26 3.42
N GLN A 104 -13.30 6.52 3.30
CA GLN A 104 -12.56 7.55 2.54
C GLN A 104 -11.99 8.67 3.39
N LEU A 105 -10.91 9.27 2.89
CA LEU A 105 -10.34 10.52 3.42
C LEU A 105 -11.25 11.72 3.10
N THR A 106 -11.08 12.77 3.91
CA THR A 106 -11.69 14.08 3.66
C THR A 106 -11.27 14.65 2.30
N GLY A 107 -12.22 15.28 1.61
CA GLY A 107 -12.04 15.78 0.24
C GLY A 107 -12.41 14.78 -0.86
N HIS A 108 -12.54 13.47 -0.58
CA HIS A 108 -13.02 12.49 -1.57
C HIS A 108 -14.56 12.44 -1.60
N PHE A 109 -15.16 13.46 -2.20
CA PHE A 109 -16.63 13.60 -2.29
C PHE A 109 -17.29 12.42 -3.03
N SER A 110 -18.44 11.97 -2.54
CA SER A 110 -19.35 11.03 -3.20
C SER A 110 -20.78 11.42 -2.88
N SER A 111 -21.67 11.33 -3.88
CA SER A 111 -23.12 11.26 -3.73
C SER A 111 -23.72 10.74 -5.03
N ARG A 112 -24.38 9.57 -5.00
CA ARG A 112 -25.07 9.07 -6.20
C ARG A 112 -26.29 9.92 -6.56
N GLU A 113 -27.01 10.46 -5.58
CA GLU A 113 -28.17 11.33 -5.79
C GLU A 113 -27.81 12.61 -6.56
N LEU A 114 -26.66 13.22 -6.25
CA LEU A 114 -26.19 14.44 -6.89
C LEU A 114 -25.28 14.18 -8.11
N ASN A 115 -25.14 12.91 -8.53
CA ASN A 115 -24.17 12.46 -9.53
C ASN A 115 -22.73 12.95 -9.29
N ILE A 116 -22.32 13.08 -8.01
CA ILE A 116 -20.96 13.39 -7.60
C ILE A 116 -20.20 12.07 -7.47
N TRP A 117 -19.31 11.81 -8.42
CA TRP A 117 -18.61 10.54 -8.53
C TRP A 117 -17.49 10.41 -7.49
N SER A 118 -17.46 9.26 -6.81
CA SER A 118 -16.47 8.94 -5.77
C SER A 118 -15.06 8.81 -6.37
N HIS A 119 -14.27 9.87 -6.29
CA HIS A 119 -12.90 9.90 -6.83
C HIS A 119 -11.86 9.32 -5.84
N PRO A 120 -10.75 8.73 -6.33
CA PRO A 120 -9.68 8.21 -5.49
C PRO A 120 -8.54 9.23 -5.30
N SER A 121 -7.64 8.96 -4.36
CA SER A 121 -6.45 9.80 -4.07
C SER A 121 -5.46 9.98 -5.24
N PRO A 122 -5.19 8.96 -6.11
CA PRO A 122 -4.30 9.12 -7.26
C PRO A 122 -4.82 10.19 -8.22
N VAL A 123 -4.17 11.35 -8.20
CA VAL A 123 -4.66 12.54 -8.89
C VAL A 123 -4.76 12.33 -10.40
N GLY A 124 -5.85 12.80 -11.02
CA GLY A 124 -6.10 12.62 -12.45
C GLY A 124 -6.68 11.26 -12.83
N ALA A 125 -6.73 10.27 -11.93
CA ALA A 125 -7.30 8.95 -12.22
C ALA A 125 -8.82 8.98 -12.47
N HIS A 126 -9.51 10.08 -12.15
CA HIS A 126 -10.93 10.27 -12.43
C HIS A 126 -11.23 10.89 -13.81
N MET A 127 -10.22 11.38 -14.54
CA MET A 127 -10.43 12.09 -15.82
C MET A 127 -10.91 11.16 -16.94
N LEU A 128 -10.39 9.93 -17.01
CA LEU A 128 -10.83 8.92 -17.97
C LEU A 128 -12.21 8.31 -17.64
N PRO A 129 -12.53 8.00 -16.36
CA PRO A 129 -13.90 7.75 -15.93
C PRO A 129 -14.89 8.87 -16.29
N ALA A 130 -14.51 10.14 -16.16
CA ALA A 130 -15.36 11.25 -16.61
C ALA A 130 -15.67 11.18 -18.12
N CYS A 131 -14.66 10.82 -18.93
CA CYS A 131 -14.85 10.59 -20.37
C CYS A 131 -15.78 9.41 -20.67
N GLY A 132 -15.68 8.32 -19.92
CA GLY A 132 -16.59 7.17 -20.07
C GLY A 132 -18.04 7.49 -19.73
N ALA A 133 -18.29 8.27 -18.68
CA ALA A 133 -19.63 8.73 -18.35
C ALA A 133 -20.20 9.65 -19.45
N ALA A 134 -19.40 10.58 -19.96
CA ALA A 134 -19.79 11.47 -21.05
C ALA A 134 -20.09 10.72 -22.36
N TRP A 135 -19.31 9.67 -22.69
CA TRP A 135 -19.59 8.80 -23.81
C TRP A 135 -20.87 7.97 -23.60
N GLY A 136 -21.13 7.50 -22.36
CA GLY A 136 -22.40 6.85 -22.00
C GLY A 136 -23.62 7.74 -22.23
N MET A 137 -23.53 9.02 -21.85
CA MET A 137 -24.57 10.03 -22.14
C MET A 137 -24.77 10.25 -23.64
N GLN A 138 -23.67 10.30 -24.41
CA GLN A 138 -23.69 10.45 -25.86
C GLN A 138 -24.37 9.24 -26.55
N LEU A 139 -24.11 8.02 -26.08
CA LEU A 139 -24.76 6.80 -26.57
C LEU A 139 -26.26 6.77 -26.26
N ASP A 140 -26.69 7.33 -25.13
CA ASP A 140 -28.11 7.52 -24.79
C ASP A 140 -28.77 8.72 -25.49
N GLY A 141 -28.01 9.53 -26.24
CA GLY A 141 -28.51 10.76 -26.85
C GLY A 141 -28.92 11.84 -25.83
N LYS A 142 -28.41 11.77 -24.58
CA LYS A 142 -28.70 12.76 -23.54
C LYS A 142 -27.92 14.06 -23.79
N ARG A 143 -28.49 15.17 -23.34
CA ARG A 143 -27.88 16.52 -23.41
C ARG A 143 -27.10 16.91 -22.15
N ASN A 144 -26.94 15.96 -21.23
CA ASN A 144 -26.22 16.16 -19.98
C ASN A 144 -24.73 16.46 -20.21
N VAL A 145 -24.16 17.16 -19.25
CA VAL A 145 -22.75 17.54 -19.24
C VAL A 145 -22.02 16.77 -18.13
N VAL A 146 -20.76 16.44 -18.38
CA VAL A 146 -19.84 15.99 -17.34
C VAL A 146 -18.88 17.13 -16.98
N TYR A 147 -18.99 17.62 -15.74
CA TYR A 147 -17.95 18.46 -15.12
C TYR A 147 -16.81 17.56 -14.63
N VAL A 148 -15.58 17.93 -14.96
CA VAL A 148 -14.38 17.27 -14.45
C VAL A 148 -13.31 18.30 -14.11
N SER A 149 -12.69 18.17 -12.93
CA SER A 149 -11.71 19.16 -12.45
C SER A 149 -10.48 18.52 -11.83
N THR A 150 -9.36 19.25 -11.84
CA THR A 150 -8.09 18.77 -11.27
C THR A 150 -7.14 19.91 -10.94
N GLY A 151 -6.11 19.66 -10.12
CA GLY A 151 -5.04 20.63 -9.87
C GLY A 151 -4.06 20.72 -11.04
N GLU A 152 -3.42 21.86 -11.24
CA GLU A 152 -2.44 22.04 -12.33
C GLU A 152 -1.26 21.06 -12.24
N ALA A 153 -0.84 20.69 -11.03
CA ALA A 153 0.19 19.68 -10.81
C ALA A 153 -0.19 18.32 -11.40
N SER A 154 -1.47 17.95 -11.32
CA SER A 154 -2.04 16.68 -11.75
C SER A 154 -2.10 16.53 -13.27
N THR A 155 -2.06 17.64 -14.02
CA THR A 155 -2.00 17.64 -15.48
C THR A 155 -0.69 17.06 -16.03
N ARG A 156 0.28 16.74 -15.17
CA ARG A 156 1.50 15.99 -15.50
C ARG A 156 1.31 14.47 -15.66
N GLN A 157 0.17 13.92 -15.25
CA GLN A 157 -0.13 12.49 -15.38
C GLN A 157 -0.46 12.13 -16.83
N GLY A 158 -0.07 10.93 -17.30
CA GLY A 158 -0.34 10.47 -18.67
C GLY A 158 -1.83 10.48 -19.00
N GLU A 159 -2.64 9.97 -18.07
CA GLU A 159 -4.10 9.88 -18.18
C GLU A 159 -4.81 11.22 -18.39
N PHE A 160 -4.20 12.36 -17.99
CA PHE A 160 -4.74 13.68 -18.29
C PHE A 160 -4.70 13.98 -19.80
N TYR A 161 -3.58 13.69 -20.46
CA TYR A 161 -3.45 13.89 -21.90
C TYR A 161 -4.33 12.93 -22.68
N GLU A 162 -4.41 11.66 -22.24
CA GLU A 162 -5.33 10.68 -22.80
C GLU A 162 -6.79 11.14 -22.71
N ALA A 163 -7.24 11.63 -21.54
CA ALA A 163 -8.60 12.15 -21.37
C ALA A 163 -8.89 13.36 -22.27
N VAL A 164 -7.95 14.32 -22.38
CA VAL A 164 -8.10 15.47 -23.29
C VAL A 164 -8.17 15.02 -24.75
N CYS A 165 -7.30 14.10 -25.18
CA CYS A 165 -7.30 13.57 -26.54
C CYS A 165 -8.60 12.83 -26.85
N PHE A 166 -9.02 11.90 -26.00
CA PHE A 166 -10.22 11.09 -26.18
C PHE A 166 -11.52 11.92 -26.17
N ALA A 167 -11.60 12.93 -25.30
CA ALA A 167 -12.74 13.85 -25.27
C ALA A 167 -12.85 14.68 -26.54
N LYS A 168 -11.73 15.17 -27.09
CA LYS A 168 -11.71 15.89 -28.38
C LYS A 168 -12.00 14.95 -29.56
N GLU A 169 -11.45 13.74 -29.56
CA GLU A 169 -11.68 12.72 -30.60
C GLU A 169 -13.16 12.37 -30.77
N ARG A 170 -13.88 12.19 -29.64
CA ARG A 170 -15.31 11.81 -29.62
C ARG A 170 -16.27 12.99 -29.52
N ASN A 171 -15.77 14.23 -29.46
CA ASN A 171 -16.57 15.43 -29.29
C ASN A 171 -17.50 15.32 -28.05
N LEU A 172 -16.94 14.85 -26.92
CA LEU A 172 -17.70 14.50 -25.72
C LEU A 172 -18.27 15.73 -25.00
N PRO A 173 -19.46 15.62 -24.38
CA PRO A 173 -20.11 16.73 -23.70
C PRO A 173 -19.47 17.01 -22.32
N MET A 174 -18.29 17.61 -22.29
CA MET A 174 -17.46 17.74 -21.07
C MET A 174 -16.94 19.15 -20.81
N LEU A 175 -16.96 19.57 -19.55
CA LEU A 175 -16.29 20.77 -19.05
C LEU A 175 -15.07 20.37 -18.22
N PHE A 176 -13.87 20.58 -18.77
CA PHE A 176 -12.60 20.40 -18.07
C PHE A 176 -12.20 21.67 -17.33
N VAL A 177 -11.87 21.56 -16.04
CA VAL A 177 -11.44 22.70 -15.20
C VAL A 177 -10.13 22.39 -14.48
N VAL A 178 -9.04 23.03 -14.91
CA VAL A 178 -7.76 22.99 -14.19
C VAL A 178 -7.72 24.13 -13.19
N GLN A 179 -7.41 23.83 -11.93
CA GLN A 179 -7.31 24.77 -10.83
C GLN A 179 -5.83 25.00 -10.49
N ASP A 180 -5.30 26.14 -10.91
CA ASP A 180 -3.89 26.49 -10.84
C ASP A 180 -3.59 27.42 -9.67
N ASN A 181 -3.17 26.82 -8.55
CA ASN A 181 -2.61 27.52 -7.39
C ASN A 181 -1.08 27.59 -7.39
N ARG A 182 -0.46 27.24 -8.52
CA ARG A 182 0.97 27.37 -8.81
C ARG A 182 1.89 26.51 -7.90
N ILE A 183 1.35 25.50 -7.20
CA ILE A 183 2.14 24.62 -6.32
C ILE A 183 1.64 23.16 -6.20
N ALA A 184 2.57 22.23 -6.39
CA ALA A 184 2.43 20.81 -6.08
C ALA A 184 3.02 20.53 -4.69
N ILE A 185 2.18 20.54 -3.65
CA ILE A 185 2.58 20.44 -2.23
C ILE A 185 3.53 21.61 -1.86
N SER A 186 4.83 21.41 -2.02
CA SER A 186 5.92 22.38 -1.81
C SER A 186 6.66 22.79 -3.09
N THR A 187 6.42 22.13 -4.22
CA THR A 187 7.11 22.36 -5.50
C THR A 187 6.34 23.35 -6.37
N THR A 188 6.95 24.47 -6.77
CA THR A 188 6.30 25.43 -7.69
C THR A 188 6.05 24.82 -9.08
N THR A 189 4.87 25.11 -9.65
CA THR A 189 4.44 24.57 -10.95
C THR A 189 4.43 25.60 -12.07
N SER A 190 4.68 26.88 -11.78
CA SER A 190 4.57 28.01 -12.72
C SER A 190 5.44 27.94 -13.99
N ARG A 191 6.37 26.98 -14.06
CA ARG A 191 7.23 26.70 -15.23
C ARG A 191 7.23 25.23 -15.65
N THR A 192 6.51 24.37 -14.95
CA THR A 192 6.55 22.91 -15.11
C THR A 192 5.19 22.29 -15.43
N ASN A 193 4.09 23.02 -15.22
CA ASN A 193 2.78 22.59 -15.74
C ASN A 193 2.78 22.61 -17.30
N PRO A 194 1.97 21.78 -17.95
CA PRO A 194 1.99 21.58 -19.40
C PRO A 194 1.61 22.81 -20.23
N LEU A 195 0.74 23.69 -19.69
CA LEU A 195 0.34 24.94 -20.36
C LEU A 195 1.51 25.94 -20.36
N SER A 196 2.15 26.15 -19.20
CA SER A 196 3.36 26.97 -19.06
C SER A 196 4.56 26.44 -19.85
N MET A 197 4.61 25.13 -20.12
CA MET A 197 5.63 24.50 -20.97
C MET A 197 5.33 24.60 -22.48
N GLY A 198 4.13 25.04 -22.89
CA GLY A 198 3.69 25.02 -24.29
C GLY A 198 3.48 23.60 -24.86
N VAL A 199 3.22 22.62 -23.99
CA VAL A 199 2.90 21.23 -24.40
C VAL A 199 1.42 21.11 -24.78
N LEU A 200 0.55 21.85 -24.10
CA LEU A 200 -0.85 22.01 -24.49
C LEU A 200 -0.98 23.14 -25.52
N ASN A 201 -1.90 22.97 -26.47
CA ASN A 201 -2.29 24.06 -27.36
C ASN A 201 -3.02 25.13 -26.56
N ALA A 202 -2.41 26.31 -26.37
CA ALA A 202 -2.98 27.37 -25.55
C ALA A 202 -4.33 27.87 -26.07
N ASP A 203 -4.57 27.81 -27.38
CA ASP A 203 -5.83 28.23 -27.99
C ASP A 203 -7.02 27.32 -27.62
N ASP A 204 -6.77 26.10 -27.12
CA ASP A 204 -7.83 25.21 -26.61
C ASP A 204 -8.32 25.64 -25.21
N TRP A 205 -7.53 26.41 -24.45
CA TRP A 205 -7.72 26.65 -23.00
C TRP A 205 -8.09 28.10 -22.70
N THR A 206 -9.28 28.32 -22.14
CA THR A 206 -9.66 29.64 -21.62
C THR A 206 -9.03 29.88 -20.26
N LEU A 207 -8.09 30.82 -20.17
CA LEU A 207 -7.56 31.32 -18.90
C LEU A 207 -8.62 32.16 -18.18
N VAL A 208 -8.88 31.84 -16.91
CA VAL A 208 -9.87 32.53 -16.05
C VAL A 208 -9.20 32.94 -14.74
N ASP A 209 -9.49 34.15 -14.25
CA ASP A 209 -9.12 34.49 -12.86
C ASP A 209 -10.07 33.76 -11.90
N GLY A 210 -9.55 32.71 -11.26
CA GLY A 210 -10.28 31.92 -10.28
C GLY A 210 -10.51 32.63 -8.94
N CYS A 211 -9.95 33.83 -8.75
CA CYS A 211 -10.28 34.72 -7.64
C CYS A 211 -11.49 35.62 -7.95
N ASP A 212 -12.00 35.64 -9.18
CA ASP A 212 -13.20 36.41 -9.58
C ASP A 212 -14.39 35.48 -9.86
N VAL A 213 -15.32 35.44 -8.91
CA VAL A 213 -16.52 34.59 -8.93
C VAL A 213 -17.43 34.88 -10.14
N ASP A 214 -17.60 36.16 -10.51
CA ASP A 214 -18.47 36.53 -11.64
C ASP A 214 -17.77 36.21 -12.98
N ALA A 215 -16.43 36.29 -13.06
CA ALA A 215 -15.67 35.87 -14.24
C ALA A 215 -15.69 34.35 -14.44
N VAL A 216 -15.57 33.56 -13.36
CA VAL A 216 -15.75 32.10 -13.40
C VAL A 216 -17.18 31.74 -13.83
N ALA A 217 -18.19 32.48 -13.35
CA ALA A 217 -19.57 32.30 -13.79
C ALA A 217 -19.74 32.54 -15.31
N GLU A 218 -19.26 33.67 -15.84
CA GLU A 218 -19.38 34.00 -17.27
C GLU A 218 -18.61 33.02 -18.18
N ALA A 219 -17.42 32.59 -17.77
CA ALA A 219 -16.62 31.62 -18.51
C ALA A 219 -17.31 30.25 -18.58
N SER A 220 -17.82 29.75 -17.45
CA SER A 220 -18.53 28.47 -17.39
C SER A 220 -19.90 28.51 -18.09
N ALA A 221 -20.64 29.63 -18.03
CA ALA A 221 -21.90 29.80 -18.77
C ALA A 221 -21.73 29.54 -20.27
N ARG A 222 -20.76 30.23 -20.88
CA ARG A 222 -20.45 30.09 -22.32
C ARG A 222 -19.96 28.69 -22.65
N ALA A 223 -19.11 28.10 -21.80
CA ALA A 223 -18.61 26.75 -21.99
C ALA A 223 -19.74 25.70 -21.94
N LEU A 224 -20.65 25.80 -20.97
CA LEU A 224 -21.80 24.90 -20.84
C LEU A 224 -22.79 25.08 -22.00
N GLU A 225 -23.02 26.30 -22.48
CA GLU A 225 -23.81 26.57 -23.68
C GLU A 225 -23.20 25.93 -24.93
N GLN A 226 -21.89 26.12 -25.16
CA GLN A 226 -21.12 25.49 -26.24
C GLN A 226 -21.24 23.96 -26.21
N ILE A 227 -20.99 23.35 -25.04
CA ILE A 227 -21.07 21.90 -24.83
C ILE A 227 -22.50 21.39 -25.15
N ARG A 228 -23.53 22.06 -24.61
CA ARG A 228 -24.94 21.69 -24.83
C ARG A 228 -25.43 22.00 -26.25
N GLY A 229 -24.72 22.84 -27.00
CA GLY A 229 -24.86 23.07 -28.43
C GLY A 229 -24.27 21.95 -29.30
N GLY A 230 -23.43 21.07 -28.74
CA GLY A 230 -22.78 19.96 -29.44
C GLY A 230 -21.42 20.31 -30.04
N GLU A 231 -20.83 21.44 -29.66
CA GLU A 231 -19.51 21.90 -30.14
C GLU A 231 -18.30 21.21 -29.46
N GLY A 232 -18.56 20.15 -28.68
CA GLY A 232 -17.54 19.31 -28.06
C GLY A 232 -17.13 19.75 -26.65
N PRO A 233 -15.98 19.25 -26.14
CA PRO A 233 -15.51 19.58 -24.81
C PRO A 233 -14.95 21.01 -24.74
N ALA A 234 -15.16 21.68 -23.62
CA ALA A 234 -14.59 22.99 -23.31
C ALA A 234 -13.57 22.88 -22.16
N PHE A 235 -12.54 23.73 -22.21
CA PHE A 235 -11.39 23.67 -21.29
C PHE A 235 -11.15 25.03 -20.62
N LEU A 236 -11.25 25.06 -19.28
CA LEU A 236 -10.99 26.23 -18.45
C LEU A 236 -9.72 26.01 -17.61
N TRP A 237 -8.88 27.04 -17.52
CA TRP A 237 -7.69 27.06 -16.67
C TRP A 237 -7.83 28.21 -15.67
N CYS A 238 -8.33 27.88 -14.48
CA CYS A 238 -8.70 28.82 -13.42
C CYS A 238 -7.51 29.09 -12.50
N GLN A 239 -6.99 30.32 -12.51
CA GLN A 239 -5.89 30.74 -11.64
C GLN A 239 -6.43 31.07 -10.25
N VAL A 240 -6.16 30.22 -9.27
CA VAL A 240 -6.68 30.32 -7.88
C VAL A 240 -5.53 30.53 -6.88
N GLU A 241 -5.83 30.78 -5.61
CA GLU A 241 -4.82 30.75 -4.54
C GLU A 241 -5.02 29.52 -3.65
N ARG A 242 -3.96 29.09 -2.94
CA ARG A 242 -4.05 28.06 -1.90
C ARG A 242 -3.79 28.71 -0.55
N LEU A 243 -4.86 29.19 0.09
CA LEU A 243 -4.76 30.04 1.29
C LEU A 243 -4.34 29.28 2.56
N SER A 244 -4.41 27.95 2.54
CA SER A 244 -4.00 27.06 3.64
C SER A 244 -2.87 26.10 3.22
N ASN A 245 -2.38 25.31 4.18
CA ASN A 245 -1.40 24.26 3.97
C ASN A 245 -1.90 23.22 2.95
N HIS A 246 -1.01 22.39 2.41
CA HIS A 246 -1.41 21.32 1.48
C HIS A 246 -2.45 20.39 2.10
N SER A 247 -2.22 19.99 3.35
CA SER A 247 -3.10 19.21 4.23
C SER A 247 -2.84 19.58 5.70
N SER A 248 -3.55 18.97 6.64
CA SER A 248 -3.31 19.12 8.09
C SER A 248 -1.98 18.55 8.60
N ALA A 249 -1.26 17.77 7.78
CA ALA A 249 0.06 17.23 8.08
C ALA A 249 1.22 18.05 7.46
N ASP A 250 0.91 19.19 6.85
CA ASP A 250 1.85 20.07 6.16
C ASP A 250 1.96 21.44 6.86
N ASP A 251 3.06 22.17 6.63
CA ASP A 251 3.23 23.57 7.02
C ASP A 251 3.88 24.38 5.90
N GLN A 252 3.09 25.21 5.22
CA GLN A 252 3.57 25.95 4.06
C GLN A 252 4.63 27.01 4.37
N ARG A 253 4.76 27.41 5.64
CA ARG A 253 5.80 28.36 6.09
C ARG A 253 7.21 27.78 6.01
N MET A 254 7.34 26.45 5.84
CA MET A 254 8.64 25.79 5.64
C MET A 254 9.22 26.00 4.23
N TYR A 255 8.39 26.34 3.23
CA TYR A 255 8.80 26.40 1.82
C TYR A 255 8.20 27.57 1.00
N ARG A 256 7.33 28.41 1.59
CA ARG A 256 6.86 29.68 1.00
C ARG A 256 7.37 30.85 1.83
N ALA A 257 7.70 31.98 1.18
CA ALA A 257 8.10 33.19 1.89
C ALA A 257 6.91 33.78 2.66
N ALA A 258 7.17 34.54 3.73
CA ALA A 258 6.10 35.17 4.52
C ALA A 258 5.36 36.23 3.68
N GLU A 259 6.09 36.90 2.80
CA GLU A 259 5.62 37.87 1.82
C GLU A 259 4.68 37.23 0.80
N ASP A 260 5.02 36.05 0.28
CA ASP A 260 4.16 35.29 -0.65
C ASP A 260 2.85 34.88 0.03
N ILE A 261 2.92 34.43 1.30
CA ILE A 261 1.75 34.03 2.08
C ILE A 261 0.84 35.24 2.37
N ALA A 262 1.41 36.41 2.64
CA ALA A 262 0.66 37.64 2.83
C ALA A 262 -0.02 38.10 1.52
N ALA A 263 0.71 38.10 0.39
CA ALA A 263 0.21 38.50 -0.91
C ALA A 263 -0.98 37.64 -1.40
N MET A 264 -1.02 36.35 -1.05
CA MET A 264 -2.19 35.51 -1.35
C MET A 264 -3.48 35.99 -0.67
N GLN A 265 -3.41 36.57 0.53
CA GLN A 265 -4.59 37.05 1.26
C GLN A 265 -5.23 38.26 0.58
N GLU A 266 -4.43 39.05 -0.15
CA GLU A 266 -4.93 40.16 -0.99
C GLU A 266 -5.80 39.66 -2.17
N ARG A 267 -5.68 38.36 -2.51
CA ARG A 267 -6.47 37.68 -3.55
C ARG A 267 -7.46 36.65 -2.98
N ASP A 268 -7.88 36.80 -1.71
CA ASP A 268 -8.91 35.94 -1.13
C ASP A 268 -10.27 36.16 -1.81
N VAL A 269 -10.65 35.21 -2.67
CA VAL A 269 -11.90 35.15 -3.43
C VAL A 269 -13.14 35.47 -2.60
N LEU A 270 -13.19 35.00 -1.35
CA LEU A 270 -14.34 35.21 -0.46
C LEU A 270 -14.48 36.68 -0.07
N GLN A 271 -13.37 37.30 0.35
CA GLN A 271 -13.32 38.68 0.80
C GLN A 271 -13.57 39.64 -0.37
N LEU A 272 -12.95 39.37 -1.53
CA LEU A 272 -13.15 40.14 -2.75
C LEU A 272 -14.61 40.09 -3.23
N TYR A 273 -15.24 38.91 -3.20
CA TYR A 273 -16.63 38.78 -3.62
C TYR A 273 -17.61 39.45 -2.64
N GLN A 274 -17.38 39.29 -1.32
CA GLN A 274 -18.18 39.99 -0.31
C GLN A 274 -18.09 41.51 -0.46
N GLN A 275 -16.87 42.06 -0.59
CA GLN A 275 -16.68 43.50 -0.75
C GLN A 275 -17.35 44.02 -2.03
N ARG A 276 -17.25 43.29 -3.14
CA ARG A 276 -17.95 43.63 -4.39
C ARG A 276 -19.47 43.72 -4.19
N LEU A 277 -20.08 42.76 -3.50
CA LEU A 277 -21.52 42.80 -3.23
C LEU A 277 -21.91 43.95 -2.29
N ILE A 278 -21.01 44.42 -1.43
CA ILE A 278 -21.20 45.62 -0.60
C ILE A 278 -21.08 46.90 -1.44
N ASP A 279 -20.04 47.02 -2.27
CA ASP A 279 -19.81 48.17 -3.14
C ASP A 279 -20.93 48.36 -4.18
N GLU A 280 -21.51 47.27 -4.66
CA GLU A 280 -22.69 47.26 -5.55
C GLU A 280 -24.02 47.53 -4.81
N GLY A 281 -24.03 47.59 -3.48
CA GLY A 281 -25.22 47.83 -2.66
C GLY A 281 -26.19 46.65 -2.55
N LEU A 282 -25.72 45.44 -2.86
CA LEU A 282 -26.50 44.20 -2.74
C LEU A 282 -26.44 43.61 -1.32
N LEU A 283 -25.42 43.99 -0.53
CA LEU A 283 -25.21 43.56 0.84
C LEU A 283 -24.71 44.75 1.67
N THR A 284 -25.06 44.83 2.95
CA THR A 284 -24.42 45.78 3.88
C THR A 284 -23.35 45.09 4.73
N GLU A 285 -22.38 45.85 5.25
CA GLU A 285 -21.39 45.32 6.20
C GLU A 285 -22.05 44.62 7.41
N THR A 286 -23.20 45.12 7.85
CA THR A 286 -23.98 44.52 8.95
C THR A 286 -24.59 43.17 8.54
N GLU A 287 -25.26 43.09 7.39
CA GLU A 287 -25.81 41.82 6.88
C GLU A 287 -24.72 40.78 6.59
N ALA A 288 -23.54 41.22 6.14
CA ALA A 288 -22.37 40.36 5.95
C ALA A 288 -21.90 39.74 7.27
N ALA A 289 -21.71 40.57 8.31
CA ALA A 289 -21.31 40.09 9.64
C ALA A 289 -22.37 39.19 10.29
N GLU A 290 -23.66 39.52 10.17
CA GLU A 290 -24.78 38.69 10.63
C GLU A 290 -24.84 37.35 9.89
N MET A 291 -24.49 37.32 8.60
CA MET A 291 -24.38 36.09 7.82
C MET A 291 -23.23 35.22 8.32
N GLU A 292 -22.03 35.78 8.51
CA GLU A 292 -20.85 35.04 9.00
C GLU A 292 -21.09 34.47 10.41
N GLU A 293 -21.65 35.25 11.34
CA GLU A 293 -21.95 34.80 12.71
C GLU A 293 -22.96 33.66 12.71
N ARG A 294 -24.05 33.80 11.93
CA ARG A 294 -25.09 32.77 11.80
C ARG A 294 -24.52 31.48 11.21
N LEU A 295 -23.80 31.55 10.09
CA LEU A 295 -23.20 30.37 9.46
C LEU A 295 -22.15 29.71 10.36
N THR A 296 -21.38 30.50 11.13
CA THR A 296 -20.45 29.99 12.14
C THR A 296 -21.18 29.23 13.25
N SER A 297 -22.35 29.71 13.69
CA SER A 297 -23.17 29.03 14.67
C SER A 297 -23.78 27.72 14.13
N ASP A 298 -24.34 27.77 12.91
CA ASP A 298 -24.92 26.63 12.21
C ASP A 298 -23.89 25.50 12.07
N LEU A 299 -22.71 25.79 11.50
CA LEU A 299 -21.63 24.81 11.34
C LEU A 299 -21.11 24.27 12.68
N ARG A 300 -21.02 25.09 13.73
CA ARG A 300 -20.66 24.59 15.08
C ARG A 300 -21.71 23.62 15.62
N SER A 301 -22.97 23.79 15.27
CA SER A 301 -24.05 22.85 15.62
C SER A 301 -23.93 21.56 14.80
N THR A 302 -23.81 21.66 13.48
CA THR A 302 -23.60 20.54 12.53
C THR A 302 -22.44 19.63 12.96
N TYR A 303 -21.23 20.17 13.13
CA TYR A 303 -20.08 19.36 13.54
C TYR A 303 -20.24 18.77 14.95
N ARG A 304 -20.95 19.44 15.86
CA ARG A 304 -21.27 18.87 17.18
C ARG A 304 -22.24 17.70 17.04
N PHE A 305 -23.28 17.81 16.21
CA PHE A 305 -24.21 16.73 15.92
C PHE A 305 -23.51 15.54 15.26
N ALA A 306 -22.72 15.77 14.20
CA ALA A 306 -21.96 14.76 13.49
C ALA A 306 -20.96 14.01 14.40
N SER A 307 -20.29 14.71 15.33
CA SER A 307 -19.35 14.09 16.27
C SER A 307 -19.99 13.01 17.17
N GLY A 308 -21.29 13.13 17.45
CA GLY A 308 -22.05 12.19 18.29
C GLY A 308 -22.74 11.05 17.53
N GLN A 309 -22.50 10.91 16.21
CA GLN A 309 -23.11 9.87 15.38
C GLN A 309 -22.36 8.53 15.49
N ALA A 310 -22.96 7.46 14.96
CA ALA A 310 -22.37 6.13 14.96
C ALA A 310 -21.06 6.06 14.16
N ASP A 311 -20.03 5.47 14.76
CA ASP A 311 -18.81 5.06 14.06
C ASP A 311 -19.07 3.77 13.26
N PRO A 312 -18.29 3.47 12.21
CA PRO A 312 -18.44 2.26 11.40
C PRO A 312 -18.22 0.98 12.23
N GLU A 313 -18.94 -0.11 11.90
CA GLU A 313 -18.82 -1.38 12.62
C GLU A 313 -17.79 -2.31 11.96
N ALA A 314 -16.93 -2.97 12.75
CA ALA A 314 -15.84 -3.80 12.20
C ALA A 314 -16.32 -4.98 11.34
N MET A 315 -17.54 -5.50 11.60
CA MET A 315 -18.16 -6.56 10.80
C MET A 315 -18.67 -6.07 9.42
N GLU A 316 -18.64 -4.77 9.17
CA GLU A 316 -19.00 -4.16 7.88
C GLU A 316 -17.81 -4.05 6.92
N LEU A 317 -16.61 -4.51 7.31
CA LEU A 317 -15.39 -4.40 6.51
C LEU A 317 -15.55 -4.94 5.08
N ASP A 318 -16.13 -6.13 4.95
CA ASP A 318 -16.28 -6.85 3.67
C ASP A 318 -17.51 -6.42 2.87
N LEU A 319 -18.41 -5.60 3.45
CA LEU A 319 -19.60 -5.13 2.75
C LEU A 319 -19.23 -4.34 1.49
N HIS A 320 -19.97 -4.58 0.41
CA HIS A 320 -19.80 -3.90 -0.87
C HIS A 320 -18.47 -4.18 -1.60
N LEU A 321 -17.71 -5.21 -1.18
CA LEU A 321 -16.57 -5.71 -1.95
C LEU A 321 -17.04 -6.32 -3.29
N TYR A 322 -18.01 -7.22 -3.22
CA TYR A 322 -18.76 -7.73 -4.37
C TYR A 322 -20.21 -7.22 -4.33
N GLY A 323 -20.88 -7.26 -5.48
CA GLY A 323 -22.31 -6.96 -5.58
C GLY A 323 -23.18 -8.17 -5.27
N PRO A 324 -24.52 -8.01 -5.29
CA PRO A 324 -25.42 -9.13 -5.18
C PRO A 324 -25.19 -10.11 -6.34
N GLU A 325 -25.30 -11.41 -6.05
CA GLU A 325 -25.29 -12.42 -7.10
C GLU A 325 -26.51 -12.25 -8.01
N VAL A 326 -26.24 -12.33 -9.32
CA VAL A 326 -27.26 -12.24 -10.37
C VAL A 326 -27.28 -13.58 -11.07
N GLU A 327 -28.41 -14.29 -10.99
CA GLU A 327 -28.64 -15.48 -11.80
C GLU A 327 -28.72 -15.06 -13.28
N ALA A 328 -27.74 -15.49 -14.06
CA ALA A 328 -27.65 -15.16 -15.47
C ALA A 328 -28.75 -15.87 -16.26
N SER A 329 -29.33 -15.18 -17.24
CA SER A 329 -30.35 -15.77 -18.13
C SER A 329 -29.77 -16.96 -18.92
N PRO A 330 -30.61 -17.94 -19.33
CA PRO A 330 -30.14 -19.07 -20.15
C PRO A 330 -29.47 -18.62 -21.46
N LEU A 331 -28.29 -19.16 -21.75
CA LEU A 331 -27.55 -18.86 -22.98
C LEU A 331 -28.14 -19.63 -24.17
N ASN A 332 -29.05 -19.00 -24.90
CA ASN A 332 -29.75 -19.60 -26.04
C ASN A 332 -28.92 -19.52 -27.33
N LEU A 333 -27.81 -20.28 -27.38
CA LEU A 333 -26.84 -20.23 -28.47
C LEU A 333 -26.53 -21.64 -29.00
N GLU A 334 -26.74 -21.86 -30.29
CA GLU A 334 -26.45 -23.13 -30.97
C GLU A 334 -25.07 -23.08 -31.64
N LEU A 335 -24.11 -23.79 -31.04
CA LEU A 335 -22.86 -24.15 -31.71
C LEU A 335 -23.02 -25.50 -32.45
N GLY A 336 -22.05 -25.85 -33.30
CA GLY A 336 -22.01 -27.16 -33.97
C GLY A 336 -21.63 -28.31 -33.03
N GLU A 337 -21.40 -29.51 -33.58
CA GLU A 337 -20.94 -30.67 -32.80
C GLU A 337 -19.53 -30.43 -32.17
N SER A 338 -18.72 -29.58 -32.79
CA SER A 338 -17.48 -29.03 -32.26
C SER A 338 -17.44 -27.51 -32.41
N SER A 339 -16.58 -26.86 -31.62
CA SER A 339 -16.28 -25.43 -31.75
C SER A 339 -14.87 -25.09 -31.25
N ARG A 340 -14.36 -23.93 -31.68
CA ARG A 340 -13.19 -23.28 -31.09
C ARG A 340 -13.66 -22.19 -30.12
N MET A 341 -12.87 -21.89 -29.08
CA MET A 341 -13.24 -20.85 -28.12
C MET A 341 -13.47 -19.49 -28.81
N LEU A 342 -12.68 -19.17 -29.85
CA LEU A 342 -12.83 -17.90 -30.58
C LEU A 342 -14.18 -17.77 -31.31
N ASP A 343 -14.74 -18.87 -31.81
CA ASP A 343 -16.06 -18.88 -32.48
C ASP A 343 -17.19 -18.76 -31.44
N ALA A 344 -17.03 -19.44 -30.29
CA ALA A 344 -17.96 -19.37 -29.17
C ALA A 344 -18.04 -17.96 -28.56
N VAL A 345 -16.88 -17.30 -28.36
CA VAL A 345 -16.82 -15.88 -27.93
C VAL A 345 -17.53 -14.98 -28.93
N ASN A 346 -17.22 -15.10 -30.22
CA ASN A 346 -17.80 -14.23 -31.24
C ASN A 346 -19.33 -14.32 -31.28
N GLN A 347 -19.87 -15.55 -31.26
CA GLN A 347 -21.31 -15.74 -31.23
C GLN A 347 -21.93 -15.22 -29.92
N THR A 348 -21.26 -15.40 -28.78
CA THR A 348 -21.71 -14.88 -27.47
C THR A 348 -21.77 -13.34 -27.48
N PHE A 349 -20.80 -12.67 -28.09
CA PHE A 349 -20.82 -11.21 -28.27
C PHE A 349 -21.92 -10.75 -29.23
N HIS A 350 -22.21 -11.51 -30.30
CA HIS A 350 -23.33 -11.22 -31.20
C HIS A 350 -24.69 -11.35 -30.52
N ALA A 351 -24.85 -12.34 -29.64
CA ALA A 351 -26.02 -12.53 -28.78
C ALA A 351 -26.13 -11.37 -27.76
N ALA A 352 -25.04 -11.05 -27.05
CA ALA A 352 -25.03 -9.96 -26.08
C ALA A 352 -25.37 -8.60 -26.72
N MET A 353 -24.81 -8.27 -27.90
CA MET A 353 -25.16 -7.05 -28.63
C MET A 353 -26.63 -7.00 -29.09
N HIS A 354 -27.29 -8.16 -29.22
CA HIS A 354 -28.70 -8.26 -29.57
C HIS A 354 -29.63 -8.14 -28.35
N GLU A 355 -29.31 -8.82 -27.26
CA GLU A 355 -30.17 -8.94 -26.07
C GLU A 355 -29.91 -7.85 -25.02
N MET A 356 -28.69 -7.33 -24.94
CA MET A 356 -28.26 -6.32 -23.97
C MET A 356 -28.08 -4.98 -24.68
N PRO A 357 -29.05 -4.05 -24.62
CA PRO A 357 -28.92 -2.75 -25.30
C PRO A 357 -27.74 -1.94 -24.77
N ASP A 358 -27.45 -2.07 -23.48
CA ASP A 358 -26.40 -1.33 -22.76
C ASP A 358 -24.98 -1.92 -22.90
N VAL A 359 -24.80 -3.04 -23.61
CA VAL A 359 -23.45 -3.59 -23.84
C VAL A 359 -22.66 -2.72 -24.81
N VAL A 360 -21.39 -2.48 -24.51
CA VAL A 360 -20.46 -1.70 -25.35
C VAL A 360 -19.16 -2.47 -25.48
N PHE A 361 -18.64 -2.56 -26.70
CA PHE A 361 -17.36 -3.17 -27.04
C PHE A 361 -16.36 -2.08 -27.48
N PHE A 362 -15.17 -2.11 -26.89
CA PHE A 362 -14.11 -1.15 -27.15
C PHE A 362 -12.76 -1.82 -26.93
N GLY A 363 -11.78 -1.49 -27.76
CA GLY A 363 -10.45 -2.10 -27.70
C GLY A 363 -9.70 -1.93 -29.02
N GLU A 364 -8.48 -2.41 -29.07
CA GLU A 364 -7.60 -2.19 -30.20
C GLU A 364 -7.97 -3.11 -31.37
N ASP A 365 -8.11 -2.55 -32.57
CA ASP A 365 -8.41 -3.30 -33.80
C ASP A 365 -9.71 -4.15 -33.79
N ILE A 366 -10.60 -3.97 -32.80
CA ILE A 366 -11.86 -4.74 -32.67
C ILE A 366 -12.89 -4.48 -33.79
N ALA A 367 -12.74 -3.39 -34.54
CA ALA A 367 -13.65 -3.03 -35.62
C ALA A 367 -13.41 -3.87 -36.90
N ASP A 368 -14.45 -3.95 -37.70
CA ASP A 368 -14.44 -4.59 -39.02
C ASP A 368 -13.61 -3.77 -40.02
N PRO A 369 -12.95 -4.41 -41.00
CA PRO A 369 -13.08 -5.83 -41.38
C PRO A 369 -12.18 -6.79 -40.59
N LYS A 370 -11.45 -6.32 -39.57
CA LYS A 370 -10.52 -7.15 -38.79
C LYS A 370 -11.24 -7.94 -37.69
N GLY A 371 -11.94 -7.25 -36.77
CA GLY A 371 -12.66 -7.91 -35.68
C GLY A 371 -11.76 -8.36 -34.52
N GLY A 372 -10.71 -7.61 -34.21
CA GLY A 372 -9.68 -7.94 -33.22
C GLY A 372 -8.58 -8.84 -33.79
N VAL A 373 -7.46 -8.97 -33.08
CA VAL A 373 -6.32 -9.82 -33.51
C VAL A 373 -6.74 -11.27 -33.72
N PHE A 374 -7.68 -11.76 -32.91
CA PHE A 374 -8.16 -13.15 -32.91
C PHE A 374 -9.55 -13.33 -33.57
N ASN A 375 -10.07 -12.31 -34.26
CA ASN A 375 -11.42 -12.29 -34.87
C ASN A 375 -12.61 -12.36 -33.87
N LEU A 376 -12.39 -12.16 -32.56
CA LEU A 376 -13.41 -12.31 -31.50
C LEU A 376 -14.60 -11.35 -31.67
N THR A 377 -14.37 -10.15 -32.18
CA THR A 377 -15.37 -9.07 -32.30
C THR A 377 -15.87 -8.88 -33.74
N LYS A 378 -15.50 -9.79 -34.64
CA LYS A 378 -15.83 -9.74 -36.06
C LYS A 378 -17.34 -9.66 -36.32
N GLY A 379 -17.72 -8.71 -37.17
CA GLY A 379 -19.10 -8.40 -37.54
C GLY A 379 -19.84 -7.47 -36.56
N LEU A 380 -19.32 -7.21 -35.36
CA LEU A 380 -20.03 -6.39 -34.36
C LEU A 380 -20.12 -4.93 -34.80
N SER A 381 -19.03 -4.32 -35.28
CA SER A 381 -19.05 -2.92 -35.73
C SER A 381 -19.83 -2.71 -37.03
N THR A 382 -19.94 -3.75 -37.87
CA THR A 382 -20.82 -3.76 -39.05
C THR A 382 -22.30 -3.79 -38.65
N LYS A 383 -22.61 -4.46 -37.53
CA LYS A 383 -23.97 -4.53 -36.95
C LYS A 383 -24.33 -3.25 -36.19
N ASP A 384 -23.39 -2.70 -35.44
CA ASP A 384 -23.54 -1.46 -34.67
C ASP A 384 -22.19 -0.71 -34.52
N PRO A 385 -21.92 0.29 -35.38
CA PRO A 385 -20.68 1.06 -35.33
C PRO A 385 -20.63 2.10 -34.19
N SER A 386 -21.70 2.21 -33.39
CA SER A 386 -21.71 3.07 -32.20
C SER A 386 -21.33 2.32 -30.92
N ARG A 387 -21.68 1.02 -30.86
CA ARG A 387 -21.43 0.15 -29.70
C ARG A 387 -20.26 -0.82 -29.88
N ALA A 388 -19.64 -0.93 -31.05
CA ALA A 388 -18.37 -1.65 -31.24
C ALA A 388 -17.38 -0.77 -32.02
N VAL A 389 -16.39 -0.23 -31.31
CA VAL A 389 -15.51 0.85 -31.82
C VAL A 389 -14.04 0.58 -31.46
N ASN A 390 -13.10 0.89 -32.36
CA ASN A 390 -11.68 0.87 -32.03
C ASN A 390 -11.32 1.89 -30.96
N SER A 391 -10.43 1.50 -30.05
CA SER A 391 -9.72 2.39 -29.14
C SER A 391 -8.51 3.05 -29.80
N PRO A 392 -7.98 4.15 -29.23
CA PRO A 392 -6.59 4.51 -29.41
C PRO A 392 -5.68 3.41 -28.82
N LEU A 393 -4.39 3.46 -29.18
CA LEU A 393 -3.33 2.64 -28.58
C LEU A 393 -2.98 3.20 -27.20
N ALA A 394 -3.87 2.97 -26.23
CA ALA A 394 -3.77 3.48 -24.86
C ALA A 394 -4.64 2.66 -23.89
N GLU A 395 -4.02 1.76 -23.14
CA GLU A 395 -4.70 0.80 -22.28
C GLU A 395 -5.35 1.46 -21.06
N ALA A 396 -4.75 2.55 -20.54
CA ALA A 396 -5.37 3.36 -19.50
C ALA A 396 -6.68 4.00 -19.99
N THR A 397 -6.72 4.53 -21.22
CA THR A 397 -7.96 4.99 -21.86
C THR A 397 -9.02 3.89 -21.90
N ILE A 398 -8.68 2.69 -22.39
CA ILE A 398 -9.62 1.55 -22.46
C ILE A 398 -10.23 1.27 -21.07
N MET A 399 -9.37 1.13 -20.06
CA MET A 399 -9.79 0.75 -18.71
C MET A 399 -10.54 1.87 -17.97
N GLY A 400 -10.07 3.12 -18.04
CA GLY A 400 -10.72 4.25 -17.37
C GLY A 400 -12.07 4.62 -17.99
N VAL A 401 -12.18 4.56 -19.32
CA VAL A 401 -13.45 4.77 -20.03
C VAL A 401 -14.47 3.67 -19.69
N ALA A 402 -14.02 2.41 -19.50
CA ALA A 402 -14.89 1.33 -19.03
C ALA A 402 -15.49 1.64 -17.65
N VAL A 403 -14.68 2.11 -16.69
CA VAL A 403 -15.18 2.53 -15.36
C VAL A 403 -16.25 3.61 -15.49
N GLY A 404 -16.03 4.61 -16.34
CA GLY A 404 -16.97 5.71 -16.56
C GLY A 404 -18.32 5.23 -17.12
N LEU A 405 -18.28 4.41 -18.17
CA LEU A 405 -19.46 3.81 -18.78
C LEU A 405 -20.22 2.93 -17.79
N ALA A 406 -19.51 2.05 -17.06
CA ALA A 406 -20.09 1.12 -16.10
C ALA A 406 -20.77 1.86 -14.94
N SER A 407 -20.10 2.85 -14.37
CA SER A 407 -20.64 3.65 -13.26
C SER A 407 -21.73 4.62 -13.67
N TYR A 408 -21.79 5.04 -14.95
CA TYR A 408 -22.93 5.75 -15.51
C TYR A 408 -24.17 4.84 -15.64
N GLY A 409 -24.00 3.63 -16.19
CA GLY A 409 -25.07 2.62 -16.31
C GLY A 409 -24.97 1.69 -17.52
N LYS A 410 -23.87 1.73 -18.29
CA LYS A 410 -23.61 0.81 -19.42
C LYS A 410 -22.91 -0.47 -18.96
N ARG A 411 -22.71 -1.43 -19.87
CA ARG A 411 -22.06 -2.72 -19.60
C ARG A 411 -20.86 -2.92 -20.54
N PRO A 412 -19.68 -2.36 -20.22
CA PRO A 412 -18.49 -2.53 -21.04
C PRO A 412 -18.06 -4.00 -21.11
N CYS A 413 -17.73 -4.49 -22.31
CA CYS A 413 -17.01 -5.73 -22.54
C CYS A 413 -15.80 -5.42 -23.44
N PHE A 414 -14.70 -5.01 -22.83
CA PHE A 414 -13.58 -4.33 -23.50
C PHE A 414 -12.35 -5.23 -23.62
N GLU A 415 -11.63 -5.09 -24.74
CA GLU A 415 -10.43 -5.88 -25.06
C GLU A 415 -9.16 -5.12 -24.66
N ILE A 416 -8.26 -5.80 -23.94
CA ILE A 416 -6.83 -5.49 -23.95
C ILE A 416 -6.16 -6.52 -24.85
N GLN A 417 -5.39 -6.07 -25.85
CA GLN A 417 -4.97 -6.91 -26.97
C GLN A 417 -4.18 -8.17 -26.55
N PHE A 418 -3.37 -8.04 -25.51
CA PHE A 418 -2.69 -9.13 -24.80
C PHE A 418 -2.53 -8.75 -23.33
N VAL A 419 -2.61 -9.72 -22.40
CA VAL A 419 -2.49 -9.46 -20.96
C VAL A 419 -1.16 -8.78 -20.59
N ASP A 420 -0.10 -9.06 -21.36
CA ASP A 420 1.23 -8.49 -21.22
C ASP A 420 1.24 -6.94 -21.31
N PHE A 421 0.25 -6.34 -21.99
CA PHE A 421 0.12 -4.89 -22.20
C PHE A 421 -0.80 -4.17 -21.19
N ILE A 422 -1.41 -4.86 -20.22
CA ILE A 422 -2.41 -4.24 -19.32
C ILE A 422 -1.82 -3.20 -18.34
N GLN A 423 -0.49 -3.17 -18.18
CA GLN A 423 0.20 -2.41 -17.13
C GLN A 423 -0.03 -0.89 -17.14
N PRO A 424 -0.12 -0.17 -18.28
CA PRO A 424 -0.47 1.25 -18.29
C PRO A 424 -1.87 1.52 -17.68
N GLY A 425 -2.82 0.61 -17.90
CA GLY A 425 -4.16 0.67 -17.30
C GLY A 425 -4.26 0.14 -15.86
N TRP A 426 -3.16 -0.33 -15.26
CA TRP A 426 -3.16 -0.88 -13.90
C TRP A 426 -3.67 0.10 -12.84
N ASN A 427 -3.36 1.39 -12.99
CA ASN A 427 -3.90 2.44 -12.10
C ASN A 427 -5.44 2.47 -12.14
N GLN A 428 -6.05 2.36 -13.33
CA GLN A 428 -7.51 2.30 -13.45
C GLN A 428 -8.11 1.03 -12.84
N LEU A 429 -7.40 -0.10 -12.92
CA LEU A 429 -7.81 -1.35 -12.26
C LEU A 429 -7.86 -1.20 -10.74
N VAL A 430 -6.75 -0.85 -10.10
CA VAL A 430 -6.66 -0.83 -8.62
C VAL A 430 -7.32 0.41 -8.01
N SER A 431 -7.11 1.59 -8.62
CA SER A 431 -7.59 2.86 -8.06
C SER A 431 -9.06 3.11 -8.36
N ASN A 432 -9.68 2.42 -9.33
CA ASN A 432 -11.07 2.65 -9.70
C ASN A 432 -11.90 1.37 -9.81
N MET A 433 -11.59 0.44 -10.72
CA MET A 433 -12.44 -0.74 -10.96
C MET A 433 -12.69 -1.54 -9.69
N ALA A 434 -11.61 -1.94 -9.02
CA ALA A 434 -11.61 -2.76 -7.82
C ALA A 434 -12.30 -2.10 -6.61
N THR A 435 -12.13 -0.77 -6.46
CA THR A 435 -12.46 -0.09 -5.21
C THR A 435 -13.72 0.77 -5.27
N LEU A 436 -14.25 1.16 -6.44
CA LEU A 436 -15.34 2.13 -6.56
C LEU A 436 -16.56 1.79 -5.70
N ARG A 437 -17.02 0.54 -5.74
CA ARG A 437 -18.19 0.11 -4.94
C ARG A 437 -17.88 0.13 -3.44
N TRP A 438 -16.75 -0.45 -3.05
CA TRP A 438 -16.37 -0.53 -1.64
C TRP A 438 -16.13 0.86 -1.02
N ARG A 439 -15.43 1.76 -1.72
CA ARG A 439 -15.11 3.11 -1.21
C ARG A 439 -16.31 4.05 -1.11
N SER A 440 -17.39 3.76 -1.85
CA SER A 440 -18.63 4.54 -1.86
C SER A 440 -19.75 3.89 -1.07
N PHE A 441 -19.42 2.90 -0.23
CA PHE A 441 -20.39 2.16 0.60
C PHE A 441 -21.59 1.61 -0.21
N GLY A 442 -21.32 1.19 -1.45
CA GLY A 442 -22.34 0.66 -2.37
C GLY A 442 -23.13 1.69 -3.18
N GLU A 443 -22.94 3.01 -2.99
CA GLU A 443 -23.63 4.04 -3.78
C GLU A 443 -23.32 3.95 -5.29
N TRP A 444 -22.07 3.62 -5.62
CA TRP A 444 -21.59 3.46 -6.99
C TRP A 444 -21.27 1.99 -7.28
N SER A 445 -21.38 1.58 -8.54
CA SER A 445 -20.99 0.24 -8.99
C SER A 445 -20.19 0.32 -10.28
N CYS A 446 -19.56 -0.80 -10.66
CA CYS A 446 -18.68 -0.87 -11.82
C CYS A 446 -18.89 -2.21 -12.59
N PRO A 447 -20.10 -2.47 -13.12
CA PRO A 447 -20.40 -3.69 -13.87
C PRO A 447 -19.73 -3.68 -15.25
N LEU A 448 -18.54 -4.28 -15.35
CA LEU A 448 -17.77 -4.36 -16.58
C LEU A 448 -17.02 -5.68 -16.73
N VAL A 449 -16.68 -6.00 -17.97
CA VAL A 449 -15.78 -7.08 -18.35
C VAL A 449 -14.58 -6.48 -19.06
N ILE A 450 -13.37 -6.76 -18.57
CA ILE A 450 -12.13 -6.62 -19.35
C ILE A 450 -11.71 -8.04 -19.74
N TYR A 451 -11.39 -8.26 -21.00
CA TYR A 451 -10.84 -9.54 -21.44
C TYR A 451 -9.51 -9.34 -22.17
N ALA A 452 -8.61 -10.31 -22.00
CA ALA A 452 -7.25 -10.24 -22.55
C ALA A 452 -6.73 -11.64 -22.94
N PRO A 453 -6.24 -11.83 -24.17
CA PRO A 453 -5.50 -13.02 -24.56
C PRO A 453 -4.23 -13.22 -23.70
N CYS A 454 -4.08 -14.40 -23.10
CA CYS A 454 -3.01 -14.76 -22.15
C CYS A 454 -2.33 -16.10 -22.49
N GLY A 455 -1.25 -16.40 -21.79
CA GLY A 455 -0.53 -17.67 -21.87
C GLY A 455 0.39 -17.81 -23.09
N ALA A 456 1.16 -18.89 -23.07
CA ALA A 456 2.23 -19.24 -23.98
C ALA A 456 1.84 -20.49 -24.80
N TYR A 457 2.76 -21.46 -24.93
CA TYR A 457 2.64 -22.67 -25.77
C TYR A 457 2.49 -22.39 -27.27
N LEU A 458 2.74 -21.15 -27.69
CA LEU A 458 2.69 -20.66 -29.06
C LEU A 458 4.03 -20.00 -29.41
N PRO A 459 5.01 -20.77 -29.91
CA PRO A 459 6.39 -20.33 -29.98
C PRO A 459 6.62 -19.03 -30.76
N GLY A 460 7.35 -18.12 -30.12
CA GLY A 460 7.70 -16.81 -30.67
C GLY A 460 6.93 -15.63 -30.07
N GLY A 461 5.99 -15.87 -29.15
CA GLY A 461 5.31 -14.80 -28.40
C GLY A 461 6.25 -14.05 -27.44
N ALA A 462 7.15 -14.78 -26.78
CA ALA A 462 8.20 -14.27 -25.90
C ALA A 462 7.69 -13.39 -24.73
N LEU A 463 8.56 -12.52 -24.22
CA LEU A 463 8.35 -11.70 -23.02
C LEU A 463 7.00 -10.94 -22.97
N TRP A 464 6.47 -10.55 -24.14
CA TRP A 464 5.35 -9.60 -24.28
C TRP A 464 4.12 -10.17 -24.98
N HIS A 465 4.09 -11.48 -25.26
CA HIS A 465 2.88 -12.15 -25.75
C HIS A 465 2.80 -13.58 -25.22
N SER A 466 3.22 -13.83 -23.99
CA SER A 466 3.28 -15.19 -23.43
C SER A 466 3.08 -15.30 -21.92
N GLN A 467 2.87 -14.19 -21.19
CA GLN A 467 2.55 -14.32 -19.76
C GLN A 467 1.10 -14.78 -19.56
N SER A 468 0.86 -15.56 -18.50
CA SER A 468 -0.51 -15.88 -18.05
C SER A 468 -0.98 -14.83 -17.04
N GLY A 469 -0.22 -14.64 -15.95
CA GLY A 469 -0.29 -13.46 -15.08
C GLY A 469 -1.52 -13.38 -14.16
N GLU A 470 -2.34 -14.41 -14.10
CA GLU A 470 -3.59 -14.48 -13.35
C GLU A 470 -3.41 -14.18 -11.85
N ALA A 471 -2.29 -14.58 -11.25
CA ALA A 471 -2.01 -14.35 -9.84
C ALA A 471 -1.77 -12.86 -9.50
N SER A 472 -1.52 -12.01 -10.51
CA SER A 472 -1.42 -10.55 -10.31
C SER A 472 -2.79 -9.94 -10.02
N PHE A 473 -3.82 -10.39 -10.75
CA PHE A 473 -5.20 -9.91 -10.59
C PHE A 473 -5.90 -10.54 -9.39
N ALA A 474 -5.64 -11.83 -9.13
CA ALA A 474 -6.27 -12.57 -8.04
C ALA A 474 -6.03 -11.95 -6.64
N ARG A 475 -4.96 -11.17 -6.49
CA ARG A 475 -4.60 -10.46 -5.25
C ARG A 475 -5.28 -9.09 -5.09
N VAL A 476 -6.06 -8.63 -6.06
CA VAL A 476 -6.77 -7.35 -6.01
C VAL A 476 -8.20 -7.57 -5.50
N PRO A 477 -8.58 -7.10 -4.29
CA PRO A 477 -9.93 -7.28 -3.78
C PRO A 477 -10.97 -6.52 -4.61
N GLY A 478 -12.17 -7.10 -4.78
CA GLY A 478 -13.29 -6.43 -5.45
C GLY A 478 -13.35 -6.61 -6.98
N ILE A 479 -12.44 -7.38 -7.56
CA ILE A 479 -12.54 -7.86 -8.95
C ILE A 479 -12.70 -9.38 -9.00
N ARG A 480 -13.42 -9.88 -10.00
CA ARG A 480 -13.49 -11.31 -10.33
C ARG A 480 -12.47 -11.64 -11.41
N VAL A 481 -11.86 -12.83 -11.36
CA VAL A 481 -10.83 -13.27 -12.31
C VAL A 481 -11.14 -14.69 -12.75
N VAL A 482 -11.23 -14.93 -14.06
CA VAL A 482 -11.54 -16.25 -14.64
C VAL A 482 -10.64 -16.57 -15.83
N VAL A 483 -10.35 -17.87 -16.01
CA VAL A 483 -9.53 -18.45 -17.08
C VAL A 483 -10.28 -19.66 -17.64
N PRO A 484 -11.03 -19.54 -18.75
CA PRO A 484 -11.75 -20.66 -19.35
C PRO A 484 -10.82 -21.66 -20.03
N SER A 485 -11.25 -22.92 -20.11
CA SER A 485 -10.50 -24.02 -20.74
C SER A 485 -11.21 -24.62 -21.97
N THR A 486 -12.51 -24.39 -22.17
CA THR A 486 -13.28 -24.92 -23.33
C THR A 486 -14.19 -23.87 -23.97
N PRO A 487 -14.72 -24.11 -25.19
CA PRO A 487 -15.69 -23.22 -25.82
C PRO A 487 -16.94 -22.98 -24.97
N GLU A 488 -17.47 -24.01 -24.29
CA GLU A 488 -18.65 -23.88 -23.44
C GLU A 488 -18.37 -23.02 -22.20
N ASP A 489 -17.26 -23.27 -21.51
CA ASP A 489 -16.86 -22.45 -20.35
C ASP A 489 -16.64 -21.00 -20.77
N THR A 490 -16.03 -20.76 -21.94
CA THR A 490 -15.78 -19.39 -22.42
C THR A 490 -17.07 -18.64 -22.70
N ALA A 491 -18.00 -19.26 -23.44
CA ALA A 491 -19.30 -18.66 -23.75
C ALA A 491 -20.12 -18.40 -22.47
N GLY A 492 -20.20 -19.40 -21.59
CA GLY A 492 -20.95 -19.32 -20.34
C GLY A 492 -20.39 -18.31 -19.35
N LEU A 493 -19.06 -18.20 -19.21
CA LEU A 493 -18.42 -17.23 -18.31
C LEU A 493 -18.58 -15.79 -18.82
N PHE A 494 -18.40 -15.54 -20.12
CA PHE A 494 -18.69 -14.22 -20.70
C PHE A 494 -20.15 -13.83 -20.51
N TRP A 495 -21.08 -14.76 -20.76
CA TRP A 495 -22.52 -14.51 -20.63
C TRP A 495 -22.92 -14.17 -19.19
N THR A 496 -22.36 -14.88 -18.21
CA THR A 496 -22.56 -14.56 -16.78
C THR A 496 -21.89 -13.23 -16.41
N ALA A 497 -20.64 -13.00 -16.81
CA ALA A 497 -19.90 -11.79 -16.44
C ALA A 497 -20.54 -10.51 -17.00
N MET A 498 -20.97 -10.52 -18.27
CA MET A 498 -21.72 -9.41 -18.87
C MET A 498 -23.09 -9.18 -18.23
N GLN A 499 -23.65 -10.18 -17.53
CA GLN A 499 -24.89 -10.05 -16.74
C GLN A 499 -24.67 -9.76 -15.26
N GLY A 500 -23.45 -9.92 -14.76
CA GLY A 500 -23.05 -9.64 -13.38
C GLY A 500 -23.00 -8.15 -13.05
N SER A 501 -22.85 -7.87 -11.75
CA SER A 501 -22.71 -6.51 -11.22
C SER A 501 -21.25 -6.09 -11.00
N ASP A 502 -20.29 -7.00 -11.15
CA ASP A 502 -18.91 -6.85 -10.67
C ASP A 502 -17.89 -6.69 -11.81
N PRO A 503 -16.79 -5.93 -11.60
CA PRO A 503 -15.69 -5.91 -12.55
C PRO A 503 -15.09 -7.30 -12.68
N THR A 504 -15.08 -7.84 -13.89
CA THR A 504 -14.59 -9.19 -14.18
C THR A 504 -13.47 -9.16 -15.21
N ILE A 505 -12.35 -9.79 -14.90
CA ILE A 505 -11.21 -10.02 -15.80
C ILE A 505 -11.33 -11.44 -16.38
N ILE A 506 -11.38 -11.55 -17.71
CA ILE A 506 -11.42 -12.83 -18.43
C ILE A 506 -10.13 -13.01 -19.22
N LEU A 507 -9.26 -13.91 -18.77
CA LEU A 507 -7.97 -14.17 -19.38
C LEU A 507 -8.10 -15.37 -20.34
N LEU A 508 -7.91 -15.16 -21.64
CA LEU A 508 -8.18 -16.15 -22.69
C LEU A 508 -6.91 -16.92 -23.10
N PRO A 509 -6.77 -18.22 -22.78
CA PRO A 509 -5.55 -18.98 -23.06
C PRO A 509 -5.36 -19.19 -24.57
N LYS A 510 -4.39 -18.49 -25.17
CA LYS A 510 -4.25 -18.38 -26.63
C LYS A 510 -4.01 -19.71 -27.34
N HIS A 511 -3.32 -20.65 -26.71
CA HIS A 511 -3.09 -21.99 -27.29
C HIS A 511 -4.42 -22.74 -27.46
N LEU A 512 -5.26 -22.75 -26.42
CA LEU A 512 -6.60 -23.37 -26.48
C LEU A 512 -7.58 -22.63 -27.40
N MET A 513 -7.42 -21.31 -27.62
CA MET A 513 -8.36 -20.52 -28.45
C MET A 513 -8.56 -21.08 -29.87
N TRP A 514 -7.55 -21.76 -30.42
CA TRP A 514 -7.56 -22.34 -31.77
C TRP A 514 -7.95 -23.81 -31.83
N ALA A 515 -7.97 -24.51 -30.69
CA ALA A 515 -8.32 -25.92 -30.62
C ALA A 515 -9.80 -26.13 -30.95
N ASP A 516 -10.10 -27.03 -31.88
CA ASP A 516 -11.47 -27.47 -32.16
C ASP A 516 -11.85 -28.57 -31.16
N GLN A 517 -12.79 -28.28 -30.28
CA GLN A 517 -13.20 -29.16 -29.18
C GLN A 517 -14.64 -29.64 -29.41
N THR A 518 -14.88 -30.94 -29.21
CA THR A 518 -16.24 -31.52 -29.25
C THR A 518 -17.05 -31.02 -28.08
N LEU A 519 -18.28 -30.55 -28.32
CA LEU A 519 -19.11 -30.00 -27.26
C LEU A 519 -19.79 -31.11 -26.45
N THR A 520 -19.85 -30.91 -25.14
CA THR A 520 -20.35 -31.89 -24.17
C THR A 520 -21.86 -31.81 -23.93
N GLY A 521 -22.49 -30.70 -24.33
CA GLY A 521 -23.92 -30.47 -24.13
C GLY A 521 -24.38 -29.11 -24.68
N PRO A 522 -25.64 -28.70 -24.43
CA PRO A 522 -26.11 -27.37 -24.76
C PRO A 522 -25.36 -26.31 -23.94
N LEU A 523 -25.11 -25.14 -24.54
CA LEU A 523 -24.50 -24.01 -23.83
C LEU A 523 -25.38 -23.54 -22.67
N GLN A 524 -24.72 -23.14 -21.58
CA GLN A 524 -25.35 -22.62 -20.37
C GLN A 524 -24.54 -21.45 -19.82
N ALA A 525 -25.16 -20.63 -18.99
CA ALA A 525 -24.43 -19.62 -18.22
C ALA A 525 -23.56 -20.32 -17.16
N THR A 526 -22.27 -19.97 -17.08
CA THR A 526 -21.34 -20.61 -16.13
C THR A 526 -21.23 -19.74 -14.88
N PRO A 527 -21.54 -20.24 -13.66
CA PRO A 527 -21.37 -19.48 -12.43
C PRO A 527 -19.90 -19.09 -12.19
N LEU A 528 -19.67 -17.84 -11.83
CA LEU A 528 -18.35 -17.35 -11.41
C LEU A 528 -18.03 -17.89 -10.01
N GLY A 529 -16.81 -18.35 -9.79
CA GLY A 529 -16.39 -18.95 -8.51
C GLY A 529 -16.65 -20.46 -8.39
N LYS A 530 -17.06 -21.14 -9.47
CA LYS A 530 -17.33 -22.58 -9.47
C LYS A 530 -16.44 -23.38 -10.42
N ALA A 531 -15.78 -24.39 -9.86
CA ALA A 531 -14.92 -25.32 -10.60
C ALA A 531 -15.76 -26.32 -11.42
N ARG A 532 -15.11 -27.04 -12.33
CA ARG A 532 -15.69 -28.14 -13.10
C ARG A 532 -14.96 -29.42 -12.76
N MET A 533 -15.72 -30.44 -12.39
CA MET A 533 -15.23 -31.81 -12.33
C MET A 533 -15.08 -32.33 -13.77
N VAL A 534 -13.85 -32.60 -14.20
CA VAL A 534 -13.53 -33.12 -15.54
C VAL A 534 -13.50 -34.65 -15.52
N ARG A 535 -12.91 -35.24 -14.48
CA ARG A 535 -12.84 -36.69 -14.25
C ARG A 535 -13.02 -36.96 -12.76
N GLU A 536 -13.91 -37.90 -12.39
CA GLU A 536 -14.03 -38.36 -11.00
C GLU A 536 -12.93 -39.37 -10.66
N GLY A 537 -12.45 -39.37 -9.42
CA GLY A 537 -11.48 -40.38 -8.93
C GLY A 537 -11.36 -40.43 -7.40
N GLN A 538 -10.56 -41.38 -6.89
CA GLN A 538 -10.33 -41.60 -5.45
C GLN A 538 -8.84 -41.59 -5.05
N LEU A 539 -7.90 -41.58 -6.00
CA LEU A 539 -6.47 -41.76 -5.71
C LEU A 539 -5.71 -40.45 -5.42
N LEU A 540 -6.04 -39.40 -6.19
CA LEU A 540 -5.38 -38.09 -6.21
C LEU A 540 -6.36 -37.02 -6.68
N THR A 541 -6.41 -35.88 -5.98
CA THR A 541 -6.99 -34.62 -6.49
C THR A 541 -5.95 -33.88 -7.31
N LEU A 542 -6.23 -33.69 -8.60
CA LEU A 542 -5.42 -32.89 -9.51
C LEU A 542 -6.20 -31.63 -9.92
N VAL A 543 -5.69 -30.46 -9.56
CA VAL A 543 -6.30 -29.16 -9.85
C VAL A 543 -5.49 -28.44 -10.93
N THR A 544 -6.16 -27.94 -11.97
CA THR A 544 -5.52 -27.13 -13.01
C THR A 544 -6.53 -26.20 -13.71
N TRP A 545 -6.10 -25.41 -14.68
CA TRP A 545 -6.93 -24.47 -15.44
C TRP A 545 -6.23 -24.01 -16.73
N GLY A 546 -6.99 -23.46 -17.67
CA GLY A 546 -6.46 -22.87 -18.91
C GLY A 546 -5.62 -23.86 -19.72
N ASN A 547 -4.53 -23.41 -20.34
CA ASN A 547 -3.69 -24.23 -21.23
C ASN A 547 -3.20 -25.55 -20.57
N CYS A 548 -3.06 -25.58 -19.24
CA CYS A 548 -2.59 -26.76 -18.52
C CYS A 548 -3.61 -27.92 -18.49
N ILE A 549 -4.91 -27.68 -18.74
CA ILE A 549 -5.93 -28.75 -18.84
C ILE A 549 -5.55 -29.76 -19.93
N GLU A 550 -5.28 -29.29 -21.14
CA GLU A 550 -4.93 -30.17 -22.27
C GLU A 550 -3.65 -30.97 -21.97
N MET A 551 -2.66 -30.33 -21.35
CA MET A 551 -1.39 -30.96 -20.98
C MET A 551 -1.56 -32.05 -19.92
N VAL A 552 -2.45 -31.84 -18.94
CA VAL A 552 -2.77 -32.84 -17.90
C VAL A 552 -3.54 -34.01 -18.49
N GLU A 553 -4.59 -33.77 -19.29
CA GLU A 553 -5.34 -34.87 -19.92
C GLU A 553 -4.44 -35.73 -20.83
N GLN A 554 -3.57 -35.10 -21.63
CA GLN A 554 -2.59 -35.81 -22.45
C GLN A 554 -1.54 -36.62 -21.65
N VAL A 555 -1.33 -36.32 -20.36
CA VAL A 555 -0.52 -37.15 -19.47
C VAL A 555 -1.35 -38.32 -18.94
N LEU A 556 -2.55 -38.06 -18.43
CA LEU A 556 -3.45 -39.08 -17.89
C LEU A 556 -3.80 -40.16 -18.92
N ASP A 557 -4.08 -39.75 -20.16
CA ASP A 557 -4.41 -40.65 -21.28
C ASP A 557 -3.17 -41.39 -21.83
N GLY A 558 -1.96 -40.95 -21.45
CA GLY A 558 -0.68 -41.52 -21.86
C GLY A 558 -0.03 -42.48 -20.86
N LEU A 559 -0.63 -42.68 -19.68
CA LEU A 559 -0.12 -43.60 -18.66
C LEU A 559 -0.25 -45.08 -19.11
N GLU A 560 0.76 -45.90 -18.83
CA GLU A 560 0.75 -47.33 -19.18
C GLU A 560 -0.36 -48.11 -18.43
N GLU A 561 -0.63 -47.72 -17.18
CA GLU A 561 -1.78 -48.19 -16.40
C GLU A 561 -2.67 -46.99 -16.01
N PRO A 562 -4.00 -47.08 -16.22
CA PRO A 562 -4.92 -45.98 -15.91
C PRO A 562 -5.05 -45.78 -14.40
N LEU A 563 -4.77 -44.57 -13.93
CA LEU A 563 -4.89 -44.18 -12.53
C LEU A 563 -6.23 -43.50 -12.25
N ASP A 564 -6.81 -43.79 -11.08
CA ASP A 564 -8.10 -43.28 -10.61
C ASP A 564 -8.00 -41.83 -10.07
N ILE A 565 -7.61 -40.91 -10.95
CA ILE A 565 -7.28 -39.51 -10.63
C ILE A 565 -8.51 -38.61 -10.83
N GLU A 566 -8.84 -37.86 -9.80
CA GLU A 566 -9.84 -36.81 -9.85
C GLU A 566 -9.23 -35.55 -10.49
N LEU A 567 -9.80 -35.09 -11.60
CA LEU A 567 -9.34 -33.91 -12.34
C LEU A 567 -10.34 -32.76 -12.21
N ILE A 568 -9.90 -31.65 -11.63
CA ILE A 568 -10.67 -30.43 -11.41
C ILE A 568 -10.09 -29.30 -12.27
N ASP A 569 -10.96 -28.69 -13.07
CA ASP A 569 -10.69 -27.43 -13.78
C ASP A 569 -11.25 -26.27 -12.95
N LEU A 570 -10.40 -25.36 -12.47
CA LEU A 570 -10.87 -24.26 -11.61
C LEU A 570 -11.84 -23.32 -12.33
N ARG A 571 -11.54 -22.96 -13.57
CA ARG A 571 -12.19 -21.90 -14.38
C ARG A 571 -12.20 -20.49 -13.77
N SER A 572 -12.36 -20.37 -12.46
CA SER A 572 -12.36 -19.13 -11.68
C SER A 572 -11.15 -19.10 -10.74
N ILE A 573 -10.37 -18.03 -10.86
CA ILE A 573 -9.12 -17.78 -10.15
C ILE A 573 -9.40 -16.97 -8.88
N MET A 574 -10.32 -16.01 -8.96
CA MET A 574 -10.81 -15.25 -7.81
C MET A 574 -12.30 -14.87 -7.99
N PRO A 575 -13.20 -15.28 -7.07
CA PRO A 575 -13.00 -16.37 -6.11
C PRO A 575 -12.73 -17.71 -6.80
N TRP A 576 -12.06 -18.63 -6.11
CA TRP A 576 -11.90 -20.03 -6.51
C TRP A 576 -12.77 -20.95 -5.65
N ASP A 577 -13.11 -22.14 -6.16
CA ASP A 577 -14.09 -23.03 -5.54
C ASP A 577 -13.49 -23.84 -4.38
N ARG A 578 -13.37 -23.17 -3.23
CA ARG A 578 -12.71 -23.72 -2.03
C ARG A 578 -13.33 -25.03 -1.55
N GLU A 579 -14.65 -25.12 -1.57
CA GLU A 579 -15.41 -26.30 -1.13
C GLU A 579 -15.11 -27.51 -2.04
N CYS A 580 -15.14 -27.32 -3.36
CA CYS A 580 -14.87 -28.37 -4.33
C CYS A 580 -13.47 -29.00 -4.16
N ILE A 581 -12.43 -28.18 -3.97
CA ILE A 581 -11.08 -28.69 -3.73
C ILE A 581 -10.99 -29.38 -2.36
N ARG A 582 -11.54 -28.76 -1.30
CA ARG A 582 -11.54 -29.31 0.06
C ARG A 582 -12.13 -30.71 0.11
N ASP A 583 -13.33 -30.88 -0.44
CA ASP A 583 -14.05 -32.16 -0.42
C ASP A 583 -13.35 -33.22 -1.27
N SER A 584 -12.75 -32.82 -2.40
CA SER A 584 -11.91 -33.71 -3.21
C SER A 584 -10.67 -34.17 -2.46
N VAL A 585 -9.96 -33.26 -1.77
CA VAL A 585 -8.75 -33.61 -1.00
C VAL A 585 -9.09 -34.48 0.21
N LEU A 586 -10.20 -34.23 0.91
CA LEU A 586 -10.67 -35.11 2.00
C LEU A 586 -10.99 -36.53 1.50
N LYS A 587 -11.52 -36.66 0.29
CA LYS A 587 -11.81 -37.95 -0.35
C LYS A 587 -10.55 -38.69 -0.78
N THR A 588 -9.66 -38.03 -1.52
CA THR A 588 -8.47 -38.66 -2.12
C THR A 588 -7.30 -38.77 -1.15
N GLY A 589 -7.21 -37.85 -0.19
CA GLY A 589 -6.08 -37.65 0.72
C GLY A 589 -4.82 -37.14 0.04
N ARG A 590 -4.88 -36.62 -1.20
CA ARG A 590 -3.69 -36.14 -1.93
C ARG A 590 -4.04 -35.00 -2.87
N LEU A 591 -3.15 -34.01 -2.99
CA LEU A 591 -3.33 -32.83 -3.84
C LEU A 591 -2.12 -32.62 -4.74
N LEU A 592 -2.37 -32.40 -6.03
CA LEU A 592 -1.40 -31.89 -7.01
C LEU A 592 -2.02 -30.71 -7.76
N ILE A 593 -1.31 -29.59 -7.84
CA ILE A 593 -1.73 -28.43 -8.64
C ILE A 593 -0.80 -28.28 -9.84
N VAL A 594 -1.37 -28.01 -11.02
CA VAL A 594 -0.64 -27.70 -12.25
C VAL A 594 -1.10 -26.33 -12.77
N GLN A 595 -0.20 -25.38 -12.96
CA GLN A 595 -0.54 -24.00 -13.39
C GLN A 595 0.50 -23.41 -14.35
N GLU A 596 0.09 -22.45 -15.17
CA GLU A 596 0.96 -21.78 -16.16
C GLU A 596 1.71 -20.55 -15.61
N ASP A 597 1.19 -19.90 -14.56
CA ASP A 597 1.85 -18.74 -13.95
C ASP A 597 3.19 -19.10 -13.26
N ASN A 598 3.90 -18.08 -12.79
CA ASN A 598 5.08 -18.19 -11.94
C ASN A 598 4.84 -19.13 -10.74
N GLU A 599 5.89 -19.71 -10.16
CA GLU A 599 5.76 -20.52 -8.93
C GLU A 599 5.52 -19.60 -7.73
N THR A 600 6.33 -18.54 -7.59
CA THR A 600 6.33 -17.65 -6.42
C THR A 600 5.06 -16.77 -6.32
N ALA A 601 4.44 -16.80 -5.14
CA ALA A 601 3.25 -16.03 -4.77
C ALA A 601 2.04 -16.29 -5.69
N SER A 602 1.93 -17.51 -6.20
CA SER A 602 0.93 -17.93 -7.17
C SER A 602 -0.38 -18.42 -6.54
N LEU A 603 -1.43 -18.58 -7.35
CA LEU A 603 -2.69 -19.16 -6.87
C LEU A 603 -2.49 -20.60 -6.38
N GLY A 604 -1.67 -21.42 -7.06
CA GLY A 604 -1.36 -22.77 -6.63
C GLY A 604 -0.71 -22.82 -5.24
N GLN A 605 0.21 -21.90 -4.93
CA GLN A 605 0.75 -21.78 -3.57
C GLN A 605 -0.34 -21.38 -2.55
N ALA A 606 -1.21 -20.42 -2.89
CA ALA A 606 -2.29 -19.99 -2.00
C ALA A 606 -3.33 -21.09 -1.72
N ILE A 607 -3.70 -21.90 -2.73
CA ILE A 607 -4.60 -23.05 -2.56
C ILE A 607 -3.96 -24.08 -1.63
N ILE A 608 -2.69 -24.44 -1.84
CA ILE A 608 -1.98 -25.40 -0.97
C ILE A 608 -1.91 -24.87 0.46
N ALA A 609 -1.53 -23.61 0.65
CA ALA A 609 -1.41 -23.00 1.98
C ALA A 609 -2.72 -23.04 2.76
N GLU A 610 -3.86 -22.74 2.13
CA GLU A 610 -5.13 -22.79 2.85
C GLU A 610 -5.70 -24.20 3.02
N MET A 611 -5.51 -25.10 2.05
CA MET A 611 -5.85 -26.52 2.25
C MET A 611 -5.06 -27.12 3.43
N CYS A 612 -3.79 -26.74 3.61
CA CYS A 612 -3.00 -27.14 4.78
C CYS A 612 -3.36 -26.38 6.07
N SER A 613 -4.14 -25.30 6.01
CA SER A 613 -4.61 -24.54 7.18
C SER A 613 -5.88 -25.13 7.80
N ASP A 614 -6.63 -25.95 7.05
CA ASP A 614 -7.78 -26.70 7.54
C ASP A 614 -7.31 -27.97 8.28
N SER A 615 -7.75 -28.12 9.53
CA SER A 615 -7.33 -29.20 10.43
C SER A 615 -7.86 -30.58 10.03
N GLU A 616 -8.99 -30.68 9.32
CA GLU A 616 -9.51 -31.94 8.78
C GLU A 616 -8.72 -32.33 7.52
N VAL A 617 -8.43 -31.35 6.65
CA VAL A 617 -7.69 -31.58 5.41
C VAL A 617 -6.27 -32.05 5.74
N ILE A 618 -5.52 -31.34 6.60
CA ILE A 618 -4.14 -31.72 6.93
C ILE A 618 -4.05 -33.12 7.58
N GLN A 619 -5.05 -33.53 8.36
CA GLN A 619 -5.14 -34.88 8.94
C GLN A 619 -5.48 -35.97 7.90
N SER A 620 -6.13 -35.60 6.79
CA SER A 620 -6.49 -36.53 5.71
C SER A 620 -5.35 -36.81 4.71
N LEU A 621 -4.28 -35.98 4.73
CA LEU A 621 -3.19 -36.05 3.76
C LEU A 621 -2.35 -37.33 3.90
N LYS A 622 -2.31 -38.11 2.82
CA LYS A 622 -1.49 -39.32 2.62
C LYS A 622 -0.11 -38.99 2.02
N SER A 623 0.10 -37.73 1.61
CA SER A 623 1.31 -37.20 1.01
C SER A 623 1.31 -35.67 1.11
N PRO A 624 2.48 -35.00 1.18
CA PRO A 624 2.56 -33.55 1.00
C PRO A 624 1.95 -33.11 -0.35
N PRO A 625 1.23 -31.96 -0.42
CA PRO A 625 0.71 -31.44 -1.68
C PRO A 625 1.82 -31.06 -2.67
N GLY A 626 1.60 -31.36 -3.95
CA GLY A 626 2.50 -31.02 -5.05
C GLY A 626 2.08 -29.76 -5.81
N LEU A 627 3.05 -29.03 -6.35
CA LEU A 627 2.85 -27.95 -7.32
C LEU A 627 3.77 -28.17 -8.54
N VAL A 628 3.21 -28.01 -9.73
CA VAL A 628 3.94 -27.96 -11.01
C VAL A 628 3.59 -26.64 -11.69
N SER A 629 4.59 -25.76 -11.83
CA SER A 629 4.41 -24.40 -12.33
C SER A 629 5.37 -24.09 -13.47
N LYS A 630 5.14 -22.98 -14.17
CA LYS A 630 6.24 -22.31 -14.89
C LYS A 630 7.22 -21.79 -13.85
N GLY A 631 8.52 -22.03 -14.05
CA GLY A 631 9.54 -21.46 -13.16
C GLY A 631 9.51 -19.93 -13.14
N ASP A 632 10.16 -19.33 -12.14
CA ASP A 632 10.27 -17.87 -11.95
C ASP A 632 11.26 -17.23 -12.94
N VAL A 633 11.04 -17.50 -14.22
CA VAL A 633 11.79 -17.02 -15.38
C VAL A 633 10.82 -16.53 -16.44
N HIS A 634 11.25 -15.58 -17.27
CA HIS A 634 10.45 -15.09 -18.38
C HIS A 634 10.41 -16.07 -19.55
N VAL A 635 9.34 -16.04 -20.33
CA VAL A 635 9.19 -16.83 -21.56
C VAL A 635 10.10 -16.28 -22.66
N GLY A 636 11.08 -17.07 -23.09
CA GLY A 636 12.05 -16.66 -24.12
C GLY A 636 11.52 -16.83 -25.55
N PHE A 637 11.98 -15.98 -26.48
CA PHE A 637 11.57 -16.02 -27.90
C PHE A 637 11.97 -17.31 -28.64
N ASN A 638 13.06 -17.96 -28.24
CA ASN A 638 13.43 -19.24 -28.82
C ASN A 638 12.57 -20.36 -28.18
N PRO A 639 11.93 -21.25 -28.96
CA PRO A 639 11.10 -22.33 -28.43
C PRO A 639 11.76 -23.17 -27.34
N ILE A 640 13.09 -23.33 -27.37
CA ILE A 640 13.86 -24.04 -26.34
C ILE A 640 13.69 -23.39 -24.96
N TYR A 641 13.71 -22.06 -24.88
CA TYR A 641 13.53 -21.34 -23.62
C TYR A 641 12.06 -21.31 -23.17
N GLU A 642 11.12 -21.19 -24.11
CA GLU A 642 9.68 -21.23 -23.81
C GLU A 642 9.27 -22.57 -23.21
N TYR A 643 9.55 -23.68 -23.88
CA TYR A 643 9.18 -25.02 -23.38
C TYR A 643 9.99 -25.45 -22.15
N ALA A 644 11.22 -24.96 -21.96
CA ALA A 644 11.97 -25.22 -20.74
C ALA A 644 11.42 -24.47 -19.52
N ALA A 645 10.74 -23.32 -19.72
CA ALA A 645 10.11 -22.58 -18.64
C ALA A 645 8.75 -23.19 -18.23
N LEU A 646 7.85 -23.37 -19.20
CA LEU A 646 6.45 -23.76 -19.01
C LEU A 646 6.27 -25.19 -18.50
N PRO A 647 5.20 -25.53 -17.74
CA PRO A 647 4.87 -26.91 -17.40
C PRO A 647 4.86 -27.84 -18.62
N ASP A 648 5.45 -29.03 -18.46
CA ASP A 648 5.51 -30.06 -19.51
C ASP A 648 5.04 -31.42 -18.97
N LYS A 649 4.84 -32.37 -19.90
CA LYS A 649 4.34 -33.72 -19.57
C LYS A 649 5.22 -34.48 -18.59
N ALA A 650 6.54 -34.34 -18.70
CA ALA A 650 7.48 -35.06 -17.84
C ALA A 650 7.45 -34.50 -16.41
N ARG A 651 7.35 -33.18 -16.25
CA ARG A 651 7.15 -32.53 -14.94
C ARG A 651 5.80 -32.85 -14.31
N ILE A 652 4.72 -32.89 -15.09
CA ILE A 652 3.39 -33.29 -14.60
C ILE A 652 3.39 -34.75 -14.16
N GLN A 653 3.90 -35.67 -14.98
CA GLN A 653 4.01 -37.09 -14.64
C GLN A 653 4.89 -37.30 -13.38
N ALA A 654 6.06 -36.67 -13.31
CA ALA A 654 6.92 -36.73 -12.12
C ALA A 654 6.25 -36.12 -10.88
N GLY A 655 5.36 -35.14 -11.05
CA GLY A 655 4.52 -34.60 -9.98
C GLY A 655 3.51 -35.62 -9.44
N ILE A 656 2.81 -36.33 -10.35
CA ILE A 656 1.89 -37.43 -10.00
C ILE A 656 2.66 -38.56 -9.30
N GLU A 657 3.76 -39.02 -9.89
CA GLU A 657 4.61 -40.08 -9.33
C GLU A 657 5.13 -39.73 -7.93
N ARG A 658 5.56 -38.48 -7.70
CA ARG A 658 6.02 -38.00 -6.38
C ARG A 658 4.90 -38.06 -5.35
N VAL A 659 3.71 -37.55 -5.69
CA VAL A 659 2.55 -37.48 -4.78
C VAL A 659 1.98 -38.88 -4.46
N LEU A 660 2.12 -39.85 -5.37
CA LEU A 660 1.70 -41.23 -5.14
C LEU A 660 2.78 -42.09 -4.45
N GLY A 661 4.05 -41.87 -4.76
CA GLY A 661 5.19 -42.71 -4.36
C GLY A 661 5.51 -42.69 -2.86
N THR A 662 5.20 -41.60 -2.15
CA THR A 662 5.49 -41.46 -0.70
C THR A 662 4.86 -42.55 0.16
N GLY A 663 3.77 -43.18 -0.28
CA GLY A 663 3.11 -44.27 0.46
C GLY A 663 3.85 -45.62 0.43
N LEU A 664 4.58 -45.92 -0.65
CA LEU A 664 5.25 -47.21 -0.81
C LEU A 664 6.55 -47.28 -0.01
N GLN A 665 7.33 -46.20 -0.02
CA GLN A 665 8.60 -46.10 0.67
C GLN A 665 8.43 -46.14 2.20
N ALA A 666 7.47 -45.36 2.73
CA ALA A 666 7.11 -45.38 4.15
C ALA A 666 6.62 -46.76 4.66
N SER A 667 6.00 -47.57 3.80
CA SER A 667 5.52 -48.93 4.13
C SER A 667 6.63 -49.98 4.08
N LEU A 668 7.63 -49.81 3.21
CA LEU A 668 8.75 -50.74 3.08
C LEU A 668 9.72 -50.62 4.27
N GLU A 669 9.93 -49.41 4.78
CA GLU A 669 10.80 -49.14 5.93
C GLU A 669 10.24 -49.72 7.24
N THR A 670 8.92 -49.77 7.41
CA THR A 670 8.28 -50.35 8.62
C THR A 670 8.43 -51.88 8.71
N THR A 671 8.76 -52.56 7.63
CA THR A 671 8.69 -54.04 7.56
C THR A 671 10.01 -54.73 7.97
N ILE A 672 11.12 -54.00 8.06
CA ILE A 672 12.47 -54.59 8.20
C ILE A 672 12.87 -54.88 9.67
N SER A 673 12.20 -54.27 10.66
CA SER A 673 12.64 -54.27 12.07
C SER A 673 12.13 -55.43 12.96
N GLY A 674 11.39 -56.40 12.42
CA GLY A 674 10.67 -57.40 13.22
C GLY A 674 11.16 -58.85 13.13
N ASN A 675 12.17 -59.26 13.91
CA ASN A 675 12.35 -60.67 14.38
C ASN A 675 13.59 -60.92 15.30
N GLN A 676 13.38 -61.20 16.60
CA GLN A 676 14.06 -62.28 17.37
C GLN A 676 13.42 -62.48 18.77
N THR A 677 13.70 -63.61 19.43
CA THR A 677 12.79 -64.29 20.40
C THR A 677 13.43 -64.74 21.72
N ASP A 678 12.67 -64.67 22.84
CA ASP A 678 12.66 -65.51 24.08
C ASP A 678 13.97 -65.74 24.90
N GLU A 679 14.02 -66.05 26.21
CA GLU A 679 13.04 -66.54 27.21
C GLU A 679 13.42 -66.09 28.67
N ALA A 680 12.68 -66.52 29.72
CA ALA A 680 12.51 -65.80 31.01
C ALA A 680 13.27 -66.31 32.27
N THR A 681 13.38 -65.46 33.33
CA THR A 681 12.99 -65.78 34.74
C THR A 681 13.03 -64.55 35.68
N SER A 682 12.32 -64.59 36.81
CA SER A 682 12.00 -63.40 37.63
C SER A 682 12.62 -63.34 39.04
N THR A 683 12.87 -62.11 39.53
CA THR A 683 12.48 -61.68 40.90
C THR A 683 12.41 -60.14 41.01
N THR A 684 11.63 -59.66 41.99
CA THR A 684 11.13 -58.27 42.09
C THR A 684 12.13 -57.21 42.56
N GLN A 685 12.18 -56.07 41.86
CA GLN A 685 12.33 -54.71 42.43
C GLN A 685 11.77 -53.69 41.41
N ALA A 686 11.29 -52.53 41.89
CA ALA A 686 10.56 -51.56 41.06
C ALA A 686 11.44 -50.41 40.56
N VAL A 687 11.45 -50.14 39.25
CA VAL A 687 12.00 -48.95 38.56
C VAL A 687 11.12 -48.65 37.32
N ALA A 688 11.18 -47.42 36.79
CA ALA A 688 10.32 -46.87 35.74
C ALA A 688 10.45 -47.52 34.33
N MET A 689 9.48 -47.22 33.46
CA MET A 689 9.58 -47.46 32.00
C MET A 689 9.94 -46.15 31.31
N GLU A 690 10.90 -46.20 30.38
CA GLU A 690 11.24 -45.09 29.48
C GLU A 690 10.38 -45.15 28.20
N THR A 691 10.07 -43.99 27.64
CA THR A 691 9.37 -43.82 26.36
C THR A 691 10.23 -42.97 25.42
N SER A 692 10.35 -43.38 24.16
CA SER A 692 11.08 -42.65 23.14
C SER A 692 10.18 -41.96 22.11
N LYS A 693 10.66 -40.84 21.56
CA LYS A 693 9.98 -39.94 20.61
C LYS A 693 10.95 -39.56 19.49
N GLU A 694 10.50 -39.55 18.25
CA GLU A 694 11.32 -39.19 17.09
C GLU A 694 11.21 -37.68 16.79
N ILE A 695 12.30 -37.07 16.32
CA ILE A 695 12.41 -35.63 16.03
C ILE A 695 12.68 -35.42 14.54
N THR A 696 11.96 -34.47 13.95
CA THR A 696 11.94 -34.15 12.51
C THR A 696 12.33 -32.70 12.24
N VAL A 697 12.75 -32.40 11.01
CA VAL A 697 12.99 -31.03 10.55
C VAL A 697 11.66 -30.24 10.52
N PRO A 698 11.51 -29.13 11.28
CA PRO A 698 10.31 -28.31 11.27
C PRO A 698 10.26 -27.40 10.02
N ILE A 699 9.16 -26.66 9.84
CA ILE A 699 9.02 -25.70 8.74
C ILE A 699 9.86 -24.44 9.04
N LEU A 700 10.88 -24.17 8.23
CA LEU A 700 11.91 -23.15 8.47
C LEU A 700 11.60 -21.76 7.86
N GLY A 701 10.38 -21.56 7.36
CA GLY A 701 9.92 -20.32 6.71
C GLY A 701 9.26 -20.58 5.34
N GLU A 702 8.66 -19.55 4.75
CA GLU A 702 8.01 -19.67 3.43
C GLU A 702 9.02 -20.01 2.32
N GLY A 703 8.74 -21.09 1.59
CA GLY A 703 9.43 -21.46 0.35
C GLY A 703 10.70 -22.31 0.49
N ILE A 704 11.12 -22.65 1.71
CA ILE A 704 12.32 -23.49 1.95
C ILE A 704 11.88 -24.95 2.10
N ARG A 705 12.41 -25.85 1.24
CA ARG A 705 12.01 -27.27 1.18
C ARG A 705 13.12 -28.24 1.59
N THR A 706 14.37 -27.94 1.24
CA THR A 706 15.57 -28.63 1.72
C THR A 706 16.38 -27.65 2.55
N ALA A 707 17.10 -28.15 3.54
CA ALA A 707 18.08 -27.39 4.31
C ALA A 707 19.30 -28.28 4.53
N ARG A 708 20.50 -27.69 4.49
CA ARG A 708 21.72 -28.46 4.67
C ARG A 708 22.09 -28.53 6.14
N VAL A 709 22.33 -29.72 6.67
CA VAL A 709 22.79 -29.89 8.05
C VAL A 709 24.22 -29.36 8.11
N VAL A 710 24.41 -28.18 8.70
CA VAL A 710 25.74 -27.54 8.75
C VAL A 710 26.46 -27.89 10.03
N SER A 711 25.75 -28.10 11.14
CA SER A 711 26.33 -28.75 12.30
C SER A 711 25.32 -29.48 13.16
N ILE A 712 25.74 -30.59 13.76
CA ILE A 712 24.97 -31.36 14.75
C ILE A 712 25.47 -30.94 16.13
N LEU A 713 24.63 -30.18 16.86
CA LEU A 713 25.01 -29.46 18.08
C LEU A 713 24.96 -30.33 19.35
N LYS A 714 24.21 -31.44 19.31
CA LYS A 714 24.05 -32.41 20.41
C LYS A 714 24.39 -33.81 19.91
N LYS A 715 24.97 -34.67 20.74
CA LYS A 715 25.41 -36.02 20.34
C LYS A 715 24.53 -37.11 20.95
N SER A 716 24.54 -38.27 20.31
CA SER A 716 23.93 -39.50 20.82
C SER A 716 24.45 -39.80 22.24
N GLY A 717 23.57 -39.67 23.24
CA GLY A 717 23.83 -39.80 24.67
C GLY A 717 23.64 -38.51 25.50
N ASP A 718 23.38 -37.36 24.88
CA ASP A 718 23.27 -36.07 25.59
C ASP A 718 21.87 -35.82 26.18
N GLU A 719 21.80 -35.36 27.45
CA GLU A 719 20.58 -34.73 28.01
C GLU A 719 20.25 -33.43 27.24
N VAL A 720 19.00 -33.30 26.84
CA VAL A 720 18.40 -32.18 26.11
C VAL A 720 17.03 -31.85 26.70
N ARG A 721 16.64 -30.58 26.62
CA ARG A 721 15.38 -30.08 27.18
C ARG A 721 14.44 -29.58 26.09
N ALA A 722 13.18 -29.37 26.42
CA ALA A 722 12.31 -28.55 25.59
C ALA A 722 12.98 -27.18 25.34
N ASP A 723 12.94 -26.74 24.08
CA ASP A 723 13.60 -25.56 23.51
C ASP A 723 15.15 -25.60 23.44
N ASP A 724 15.83 -26.73 23.69
CA ASP A 724 17.28 -26.86 23.46
C ASP A 724 17.59 -27.14 21.97
N PRO A 725 18.52 -26.40 21.32
CA PRO A 725 18.91 -26.64 19.93
C PRO A 725 19.73 -27.94 19.76
N LEU A 726 19.30 -28.77 18.80
CA LEU A 726 19.85 -30.11 18.52
C LEU A 726 20.82 -30.11 17.34
N CYS A 727 20.48 -29.42 16.26
CA CYS A 727 21.35 -29.19 15.10
C CYS A 727 21.03 -27.84 14.44
N GLU A 728 22.00 -27.29 13.72
CA GLU A 728 21.84 -26.10 12.90
C GLU A 728 21.77 -26.51 11.42
N VAL A 729 20.70 -26.09 10.76
CA VAL A 729 20.47 -26.30 9.33
C VAL A 729 20.59 -24.96 8.60
N GLU A 730 21.43 -24.93 7.56
CA GLU A 730 21.62 -23.77 6.70
C GLU A 730 20.66 -23.80 5.53
N THR A 731 20.14 -22.62 5.22
CA THR A 731 19.36 -22.31 4.04
C THR A 731 20.03 -21.12 3.36
N ASP A 732 19.76 -20.88 2.08
CA ASP A 732 20.39 -19.83 1.27
C ASP A 732 20.29 -18.38 1.83
N LYS A 733 19.51 -18.17 2.89
CA LYS A 733 19.19 -16.86 3.48
C LYS A 733 19.53 -16.75 4.97
N ALA A 734 19.51 -17.86 5.72
CA ALA A 734 19.81 -17.90 7.15
C ALA A 734 20.08 -19.35 7.62
N VAL A 735 20.81 -19.46 8.73
CA VAL A 735 20.97 -20.71 9.49
C VAL A 735 19.91 -20.73 10.59
N PHE A 736 19.19 -21.84 10.70
CA PHE A 736 18.13 -22.05 11.68
C PHE A 736 18.50 -23.21 12.62
N PRO A 737 18.40 -23.04 13.95
CA PRO A 737 18.49 -24.15 14.87
C PRO A 737 17.19 -24.97 14.83
N ILE A 738 17.32 -26.29 14.86
CA ILE A 738 16.21 -27.21 15.10
C ILE A 738 16.25 -27.57 16.58
N GLU A 739 15.22 -27.14 17.31
CA GLU A 739 15.11 -27.27 18.76
C GLU A 739 14.26 -28.49 19.16
N CYS A 740 14.59 -29.09 20.30
CA CYS A 740 13.84 -30.19 20.87
C CYS A 740 12.55 -29.69 21.52
N ASP A 741 11.44 -30.44 21.45
CA ASP A 741 10.15 -30.01 22.02
C ASP A 741 9.83 -30.65 23.39
N GLU A 742 10.71 -31.49 23.95
CA GLU A 742 10.49 -32.26 25.19
C GLU A 742 11.80 -32.53 25.98
N ASP A 743 11.71 -32.88 27.26
CA ASP A 743 12.86 -33.14 28.16
C ASP A 743 13.33 -34.61 28.14
N GLY A 744 14.49 -34.91 27.55
CA GLY A 744 15.04 -36.27 27.48
C GLY A 744 16.52 -36.42 27.14
N VAL A 745 16.93 -37.62 26.72
CA VAL A 745 18.28 -37.96 26.29
C VAL A 745 18.24 -38.36 24.81
N LEU A 746 19.06 -37.70 24.00
CA LEU A 746 19.13 -37.91 22.56
C LEU A 746 19.80 -39.24 22.24
N GLU A 747 19.08 -40.28 21.83
CA GLU A 747 19.61 -41.65 21.73
C GLU A 747 20.47 -41.87 20.48
N SER A 748 20.01 -41.43 19.31
CA SER A 748 20.77 -41.55 18.06
C SER A 748 20.36 -40.54 16.99
N TRP A 749 21.32 -40.16 16.15
CA TRP A 749 21.10 -39.38 14.92
C TRP A 749 20.97 -40.29 13.71
N MET A 750 20.15 -39.86 12.75
CA MET A 750 19.85 -40.56 11.50
C MET A 750 20.42 -39.86 10.26
N ILE A 751 21.25 -38.82 10.46
CA ILE A 751 21.85 -37.92 9.47
C ILE A 751 23.27 -37.54 9.90
N GLU A 752 24.12 -37.13 8.95
CA GLU A 752 25.49 -36.65 9.21
C GLU A 752 25.67 -35.16 8.84
N GLU A 753 26.73 -34.52 9.37
CA GLU A 753 27.04 -33.13 9.02
C GLU A 753 27.45 -33.00 7.54
N GLY A 754 26.81 -32.06 6.84
CA GLY A 754 26.98 -31.84 5.41
C GLY A 754 25.92 -32.53 4.55
N ASP A 755 25.05 -33.38 5.13
CA ASP A 755 23.88 -33.94 4.44
C ASP A 755 22.84 -32.86 4.12
N GLU A 756 22.13 -33.06 3.02
CA GLU A 756 20.95 -32.27 2.66
C GLU A 756 19.71 -32.98 3.21
N VAL A 757 18.91 -32.28 4.01
CA VAL A 757 17.72 -32.84 4.67
C VAL A 757 16.46 -32.07 4.31
N ASP A 758 15.39 -32.81 4.04
CA ASP A 758 14.11 -32.24 3.64
C ASP A 758 13.28 -31.82 4.87
N VAL A 759 12.44 -30.79 4.72
CA VAL A 759 11.49 -30.40 5.76
C VAL A 759 10.52 -31.57 6.04
N GLY A 760 10.40 -31.96 7.31
CA GLY A 760 9.68 -33.15 7.77
C GLY A 760 10.53 -34.43 7.86
N GLN A 761 11.78 -34.44 7.37
CA GLN A 761 12.69 -35.59 7.49
C GLN A 761 13.04 -35.87 8.95
N LYS A 762 13.07 -37.15 9.34
CA LYS A 762 13.52 -37.58 10.67
C LYS A 762 15.03 -37.42 10.79
N ILE A 763 15.46 -36.82 11.90
CA ILE A 763 16.87 -36.47 12.12
C ILE A 763 17.45 -37.13 13.37
N ALA A 764 16.67 -37.31 14.43
CA ALA A 764 17.13 -37.96 15.66
C ALA A 764 16.00 -38.62 16.46
N VAL A 765 16.36 -39.46 17.43
CA VAL A 765 15.44 -40.11 18.38
C VAL A 765 15.79 -39.69 19.81
N LEU A 766 14.78 -39.39 20.63
CA LEU A 766 14.89 -38.98 22.02
C LEU A 766 14.30 -40.03 22.97
N THR A 767 14.91 -40.24 24.13
CA THR A 767 14.47 -41.17 25.19
C THR A 767 14.43 -40.44 26.52
N MET A 768 13.25 -40.30 27.13
CA MET A 768 13.03 -39.32 28.23
C MET A 768 13.53 -39.82 29.60
N THR A 769 14.49 -39.12 30.23
CA THR A 769 15.03 -39.46 31.56
C THR A 769 15.38 -38.21 32.40
N THR A 770 15.21 -38.26 33.74
CA THR A 770 15.15 -37.05 34.60
C THR A 770 16.44 -36.69 35.39
N ALA A 771 17.35 -35.92 34.77
CA ALA A 771 18.21 -34.81 35.29
C ALA A 771 19.27 -34.98 36.43
N GLN A 772 20.54 -34.54 36.19
CA GLN A 772 21.39 -33.58 36.98
C GLN A 772 22.93 -33.53 36.60
N THR A 773 23.63 -32.39 36.82
CA THR A 773 24.97 -31.92 36.26
C THR A 773 26.16 -31.92 37.30
N PRO A 774 27.43 -31.36 37.12
CA PRO A 774 28.26 -30.79 35.99
C PRO A 774 29.84 -31.06 35.98
N ALA A 775 30.62 -30.38 35.07
CA ALA A 775 31.92 -29.63 35.29
C ALA A 775 33.36 -30.03 34.77
N VAL A 776 33.87 -29.29 33.73
CA VAL A 776 35.20 -28.55 33.57
C VAL A 776 36.55 -29.16 33.00
N THR A 777 37.12 -28.52 31.93
CA THR A 777 38.52 -28.46 31.35
C THR A 777 39.24 -29.72 30.77
N GLY A 778 40.13 -29.68 29.74
CA GLY A 778 40.59 -28.64 28.76
C GLY A 778 42.03 -28.89 28.20
N MET A 779 42.35 -28.56 26.92
CA MET A 779 43.70 -28.18 26.32
C MET A 779 43.72 -28.19 24.76
N ALA A 780 44.64 -27.45 24.13
CA ALA A 780 44.77 -27.16 22.67
C ALA A 780 46.28 -27.18 22.23
N PRO A 781 46.80 -26.56 21.12
CA PRO A 781 46.24 -26.06 19.84
C PRO A 781 47.09 -26.41 18.57
N VAL A 782 46.64 -26.07 17.34
CA VAL A 782 47.51 -25.69 16.18
C VAL A 782 46.82 -24.58 15.34
N GLU A 783 47.60 -23.65 14.78
CA GLU A 783 47.17 -22.42 14.10
C GLU A 783 46.83 -22.60 12.60
N ALA A 784 45.80 -21.91 12.08
CA ALA A 784 45.79 -21.24 10.76
C ALA A 784 44.44 -20.53 10.39
N ALA A 785 43.90 -19.67 11.26
CA ALA A 785 42.85 -18.70 10.87
C ALA A 785 42.73 -17.59 11.94
N GLN A 786 43.09 -16.34 11.63
CA GLN A 786 43.10 -15.26 12.64
C GLN A 786 42.35 -13.97 12.24
N ASP A 787 41.77 -13.88 11.04
CA ASP A 787 41.26 -12.62 10.47
C ASP A 787 39.76 -12.60 10.09
N TYR A 788 38.92 -13.54 10.57
CA TYR A 788 37.46 -13.53 10.27
C TYR A 788 36.51 -13.60 11.50
N GLU A 789 36.95 -14.15 12.63
CA GLU A 789 36.13 -14.26 13.86
C GLU A 789 35.92 -12.92 14.61
N ALA A 790 36.69 -11.88 14.28
CA ALA A 790 36.60 -10.58 14.96
C ALA A 790 35.36 -9.74 14.61
N MET A 791 34.53 -10.17 13.65
CA MET A 791 33.40 -9.39 13.12
C MET A 791 32.00 -9.90 13.52
N LYS A 792 31.86 -10.92 14.38
CA LYS A 792 30.58 -11.33 14.99
C LYS A 792 30.33 -10.70 16.39
N ARG A 793 30.50 -9.38 16.49
CA ARG A 793 29.69 -8.58 17.44
C ARG A 793 28.64 -7.86 16.61
N GLY A 794 27.39 -8.31 16.71
CA GLY A 794 26.30 -7.80 15.88
C GLY A 794 26.07 -6.30 16.09
N ALA A 795 26.05 -5.55 14.99
CA ALA A 795 25.60 -4.17 14.95
C ALA A 795 24.12 -4.09 15.36
N GLY A 796 23.81 -3.43 16.47
CA GLY A 796 22.44 -3.28 16.94
C GLY A 796 22.31 -3.09 18.44
N LEU A 797 21.07 -2.88 18.89
CA LEU A 797 20.72 -2.87 20.31
C LEU A 797 20.73 -4.31 20.86
N SER A 798 21.23 -4.50 22.08
CA SER A 798 21.16 -5.82 22.73
C SER A 798 19.71 -6.22 23.03
N LEU A 799 19.42 -7.52 23.11
CA LEU A 799 18.10 -8.03 23.52
C LEU A 799 17.67 -7.50 24.89
N GLU A 800 18.62 -7.22 25.78
CA GLU A 800 18.36 -6.56 27.07
C GLU A 800 17.94 -5.09 26.89
N ALA A 801 18.60 -4.35 25.99
CA ALA A 801 18.20 -2.98 25.66
C ALA A 801 16.82 -2.95 24.97
N ILE A 802 16.53 -3.90 24.06
CA ILE A 802 15.22 -4.02 23.40
C ILE A 802 14.12 -4.25 24.44
N LYS A 803 14.30 -5.19 25.39
CA LYS A 803 13.35 -5.39 26.50
C LYS A 803 13.22 -4.17 27.42
N GLN A 804 14.27 -3.36 27.57
CA GLN A 804 14.20 -2.11 28.35
C GLN A 804 13.47 -0.96 27.61
N LEU A 805 13.29 -1.05 26.28
CA LEU A 805 12.48 -0.09 25.52
C LEU A 805 10.97 -0.35 25.64
N GLU A 806 10.56 -1.55 26.06
CA GLU A 806 9.15 -1.91 26.26
C GLU A 806 8.48 -0.97 27.30
N GLY A 807 7.52 -0.18 26.83
CA GLY A 807 6.72 0.73 27.66
C GLY A 807 7.25 2.16 27.82
N ILE A 808 8.35 2.54 27.17
CA ILE A 808 8.77 3.96 27.08
C ILE A 808 7.77 4.74 26.20
N VAL A 809 7.43 5.97 26.59
CA VAL A 809 6.61 6.88 25.75
C VAL A 809 7.52 8.00 25.23
N PRO A 810 8.22 7.82 24.09
CA PRO A 810 9.21 8.80 23.64
C PRO A 810 8.54 10.07 23.11
N ALA A 811 9.13 11.23 23.42
CA ALA A 811 8.83 12.50 22.79
C ALA A 811 10.13 13.25 22.47
N THR A 812 10.15 14.01 21.37
CA THR A 812 11.35 14.66 20.84
C THR A 812 11.15 16.16 20.65
N ILE A 813 12.17 16.96 21.00
CA ILE A 813 12.21 18.42 20.76
C ILE A 813 13.54 18.76 20.08
N GLU A 814 13.50 19.57 19.02
CA GLU A 814 14.67 20.10 18.32
C GLU A 814 14.81 21.61 18.57
N MET A 815 16.05 22.08 18.79
CA MET A 815 16.40 23.50 18.89
C MET A 815 17.70 23.81 18.17
N THR A 816 17.68 24.84 17.32
CA THR A 816 18.90 25.44 16.75
C THR A 816 19.66 26.24 17.79
N CYS A 817 20.97 26.05 17.88
CA CYS A 817 21.89 26.73 18.79
C CYS A 817 23.01 27.40 18.00
N ARG A 818 23.31 28.68 18.30
CA ARG A 818 24.52 29.35 17.78
C ARG A 818 25.80 28.71 18.33
N TRP A 819 26.84 28.67 17.52
CA TRP A 819 28.03 27.84 17.76
C TRP A 819 29.34 28.64 17.74
N GLU A 820 29.31 29.90 17.31
CA GLU A 820 30.49 30.75 17.10
C GLU A 820 31.36 30.84 18.37
N THR A 821 30.74 30.99 19.54
CA THR A 821 31.44 31.04 20.84
C THR A 821 32.26 29.78 21.16
N VAL A 822 31.78 28.60 20.74
CA VAL A 822 32.47 27.32 20.94
C VAL A 822 33.59 27.14 19.89
N SER A 823 33.36 27.58 18.66
CA SER A 823 34.39 27.66 17.61
C SER A 823 35.52 28.62 17.97
N GLU A 824 35.19 29.82 18.47
CA GLU A 824 36.13 30.84 18.93
C GLU A 824 36.93 30.38 20.15
N ALA A 825 36.29 29.82 21.18
CA ALA A 825 36.97 29.27 22.35
C ALA A 825 37.97 28.16 21.98
N ARG A 826 37.59 27.27 21.04
CA ARG A 826 38.48 26.25 20.49
C ARG A 826 39.66 26.87 19.74
N LEU A 827 39.41 27.88 18.90
CA LEU A 827 40.46 28.56 18.13
C LEU A 827 41.45 29.30 19.04
N ALA A 828 40.95 30.04 20.03
CA ALA A 828 41.76 30.73 21.03
C ALA A 828 42.64 29.75 21.82
N SER A 829 42.09 28.59 22.24
CA SER A 829 42.87 27.57 22.96
C SER A 829 44.03 27.00 22.14
N LYS A 830 43.89 26.89 20.80
CA LYS A 830 45.00 26.50 19.91
C LYS A 830 46.09 27.56 19.83
N GLN A 831 45.71 28.84 19.87
CA GLN A 831 46.64 29.97 19.77
C GLN A 831 47.39 30.23 21.09
N ALA A 832 46.78 29.89 22.23
CA ALA A 832 47.37 30.05 23.57
C ALA A 832 48.50 29.06 23.91
N GLY A 833 48.80 28.08 23.05
CA GLY A 833 49.89 27.12 23.23
C GLY A 833 49.65 26.02 24.28
N GLY A 834 48.46 25.97 24.88
CA GLY A 834 48.02 24.92 25.79
C GLY A 834 47.29 23.75 25.11
N PRO A 835 46.76 22.77 25.89
CA PRO A 835 45.91 21.72 25.35
C PRO A 835 44.65 22.31 24.71
N THR A 836 44.35 21.93 23.46
CA THR A 836 43.19 22.44 22.71
C THR A 836 41.87 22.00 23.33
N LEU A 837 40.96 22.95 23.56
CA LEU A 837 39.62 22.67 24.09
C LEU A 837 38.79 21.82 23.12
N SER A 838 38.22 20.74 23.63
CA SER A 838 37.33 19.85 22.88
C SER A 838 35.93 20.45 22.79
N THR A 839 35.37 20.58 21.59
CA THR A 839 33.98 21.03 21.41
C THR A 839 32.99 20.12 22.15
N ALA A 840 33.21 18.80 22.09
CA ALA A 840 32.38 17.82 22.80
C ALA A 840 32.44 17.99 24.33
N ALA A 841 33.59 18.41 24.89
CA ALA A 841 33.69 18.72 26.32
C ALA A 841 32.99 20.04 26.66
N MET A 842 33.13 21.07 25.82
CA MET A 842 32.43 22.36 26.01
C MET A 842 30.91 22.19 25.98
N THR A 843 30.37 21.35 25.07
CA THR A 843 28.94 21.04 25.04
C THR A 843 28.49 20.15 26.20
N ALA A 844 29.28 19.12 26.56
CA ALA A 844 28.93 18.25 27.68
C ALA A 844 28.92 19.00 29.02
N TRP A 845 29.78 20.00 29.18
CA TRP A 845 29.74 20.94 30.31
C TRP A 845 28.46 21.77 30.33
N ALA A 846 28.06 22.37 29.19
CA ALA A 846 26.80 23.10 29.10
C ALA A 846 25.58 22.23 29.43
N VAL A 847 25.61 20.94 29.03
CA VAL A 847 24.59 19.95 29.39
C VAL A 847 24.58 19.67 30.88
N ALA A 848 25.74 19.41 31.50
CA ALA A 848 25.85 19.16 32.94
C ALA A 848 25.36 20.35 33.79
N GLN A 849 25.71 21.57 33.39
CA GLN A 849 25.27 22.81 34.05
C GLN A 849 23.77 23.10 33.87
N ALA A 850 23.15 22.52 32.84
CA ALA A 850 21.69 22.49 32.72
C ALA A 850 21.08 21.39 33.60
N MET A 851 21.63 20.17 33.61
CA MET A 851 21.13 19.06 34.45
C MET A 851 21.07 19.46 35.94
N ALA A 852 22.07 20.20 36.44
CA ALA A 852 22.10 20.71 37.82
C ALA A 852 20.93 21.65 38.18
N LYS A 853 20.24 22.24 37.19
CA LYS A 853 19.08 23.12 37.37
C LYS A 853 17.74 22.41 37.14
N HIS A 854 17.74 21.28 36.43
CA HIS A 854 16.54 20.60 35.96
C HIS A 854 16.46 19.18 36.53
N GLU A 855 15.78 19.06 37.67
CA GLU A 855 15.71 17.84 38.51
C GLU A 855 15.47 16.53 37.75
N ILE A 856 14.53 16.53 36.79
CA ILE A 856 14.17 15.34 36.01
C ILE A 856 15.37 14.84 35.18
N PHE A 857 16.15 15.74 34.58
CA PHE A 857 17.33 15.40 33.78
C PHE A 857 18.58 15.16 34.64
N SER A 858 18.50 15.34 35.96
CA SER A 858 19.47 14.88 36.95
C SER A 858 19.08 13.57 37.65
N SER A 859 17.94 12.99 37.29
CA SER A 859 17.39 11.76 37.86
C SER A 859 17.49 10.60 36.87
N TYR A 860 17.46 9.36 37.35
CA TYR A 860 17.59 8.15 36.53
C TYR A 860 16.55 7.10 36.91
N ILE A 861 16.19 6.22 35.98
CA ILE A 861 15.15 5.20 36.15
C ILE A 861 15.75 3.95 36.80
N ARG A 862 15.16 3.47 37.89
CA ARG A 862 15.54 2.21 38.54
C ARG A 862 14.29 1.43 38.95
N ARG A 863 14.15 0.19 38.43
CA ARG A 863 12.99 -0.69 38.70
C ARG A 863 11.62 -0.05 38.37
N GLY A 864 11.57 0.84 37.38
CA GLY A 864 10.34 1.53 36.98
C GLY A 864 10.03 2.82 37.75
N GLU A 865 10.87 3.23 38.71
CA GLU A 865 10.72 4.49 39.45
C GLU A 865 11.82 5.49 39.08
N LEU A 866 11.48 6.78 39.12
CA LEU A 866 12.43 7.88 38.95
C LEU A 866 13.19 8.13 40.26
N VAL A 867 14.51 7.91 40.24
CA VAL A 867 15.38 8.04 41.41
C VAL A 867 16.31 9.24 41.22
N ARG A 868 16.35 10.12 42.24
CA ARG A 868 17.32 11.20 42.37
C ARG A 868 18.38 10.82 43.38
N ASP A 869 19.65 11.09 43.08
CA ASP A 869 20.77 10.84 43.99
C ASP A 869 21.35 12.17 44.51
N GLU A 870 21.22 12.41 45.81
CA GLU A 870 21.71 13.62 46.48
C GLU A 870 23.25 13.69 46.57
N SER A 871 23.95 12.56 46.35
CA SER A 871 25.43 12.53 46.26
C SER A 871 25.97 13.03 44.92
N GLY A 872 25.10 13.13 43.90
CA GLY A 872 25.44 13.62 42.57
C GLY A 872 24.93 12.73 41.43
N PHE A 873 24.98 13.23 40.20
CA PHE A 873 24.48 12.54 39.01
C PHE A 873 25.57 12.32 37.96
N ASP A 874 25.37 11.28 37.16
CA ASP A 874 26.32 10.83 36.15
C ASP A 874 25.82 11.18 34.73
N LEU A 875 26.72 11.66 33.87
CA LEU A 875 26.47 12.00 32.48
C LEU A 875 27.02 10.90 31.56
N GLY A 876 26.18 10.42 30.64
CA GLY A 876 26.57 9.47 29.61
C GLY A 876 27.00 10.16 28.32
N VAL A 877 27.99 9.63 27.63
CA VAL A 877 28.38 10.05 26.28
C VAL A 877 28.57 8.81 25.42
N ALA A 878 27.86 8.74 24.29
CA ALA A 878 27.96 7.63 23.35
C ALA A 878 29.32 7.61 22.65
N VAL A 879 29.93 6.43 22.57
CA VAL A 879 31.27 6.20 22.00
C VAL A 879 31.21 5.00 21.07
N ALA A 880 31.49 5.23 19.79
CA ALA A 880 31.68 4.15 18.83
C ALA A 880 33.01 3.42 19.09
N LEU A 881 32.95 2.09 19.09
CA LEU A 881 34.07 1.16 19.16
C LEU A 881 34.24 0.44 17.80
N PRO A 882 35.39 -0.21 17.54
CA PRO A 882 35.57 -1.03 16.33
C PRO A 882 34.53 -2.16 16.23
N GLY A 883 34.13 -2.52 15.01
CA GLY A 883 33.15 -3.59 14.76
C GLY A 883 31.69 -3.17 14.96
N ASP A 884 31.36 -1.90 14.76
CA ASP A 884 30.00 -1.33 14.87
C ASP A 884 29.34 -1.53 16.26
N VAL A 885 30.17 -1.52 17.30
CA VAL A 885 29.75 -1.61 18.70
C VAL A 885 29.65 -0.21 19.30
N LEU A 886 28.53 0.09 19.96
CA LEU A 886 28.33 1.34 20.70
C LEU A 886 28.49 1.11 22.21
N ASP A 887 29.28 1.95 22.88
CA ASP A 887 29.39 1.97 24.34
C ASP A 887 29.13 3.38 24.91
N THR A 888 29.05 3.50 26.23
CA THR A 888 28.71 4.75 26.94
C THR A 888 29.84 5.10 27.90
N ALA A 889 30.58 6.17 27.62
CA ALA A 889 31.48 6.78 28.58
C ALA A 889 30.66 7.46 29.69
N VAL A 890 30.94 7.11 30.95
CA VAL A 890 30.27 7.66 32.13
C VAL A 890 31.18 8.68 32.79
N ILE A 891 30.75 9.94 32.86
CA ILE A 891 31.37 10.96 33.70
C ILE A 891 30.59 10.97 35.01
N SER A 892 31.18 10.48 36.10
CA SER A 892 30.48 10.37 37.38
C SER A 892 30.55 11.66 38.21
N GLY A 893 29.48 11.93 38.97
CA GLY A 893 29.41 13.05 39.92
C GLY A 893 29.60 14.43 39.28
N VAL A 894 29.00 14.67 38.12
CA VAL A 894 29.36 15.84 37.28
C VAL A 894 29.05 17.17 37.96
N ASN A 895 28.03 17.21 38.82
CA ASN A 895 27.66 18.38 39.62
C ASN A 895 28.66 18.76 40.72
N THR A 896 29.70 17.96 40.97
CA THR A 896 30.77 18.28 41.93
C THR A 896 32.08 18.69 41.27
N LEU A 897 32.17 18.64 39.93
CA LEU A 897 33.36 19.02 39.17
C LEU A 897 33.31 20.51 38.80
N ASP A 898 34.47 21.17 38.79
CA ASP A 898 34.65 22.47 38.14
C ASP A 898 35.12 22.31 36.68
N TRP A 899 35.31 23.44 35.97
CA TRP A 899 35.79 23.42 34.59
C TRP A 899 37.28 23.06 34.44
N GLU A 900 38.13 23.21 35.46
CA GLU A 900 39.52 22.75 35.37
C GLU A 900 39.61 21.22 35.44
N GLU A 901 38.75 20.61 36.26
CA GLU A 901 38.65 19.16 36.43
C GLU A 901 37.84 18.47 35.32
N PHE A 902 36.70 19.04 34.91
CA PHE A 902 35.73 18.38 34.02
C PHE A 902 36.31 17.91 32.68
N PRO A 903 37.09 18.70 31.90
CA PRO A 903 37.67 18.27 30.63
C PRO A 903 38.65 17.10 30.80
N LYS A 904 39.32 16.99 31.96
CA LYS A 904 40.19 15.86 32.27
C LYS A 904 39.35 14.61 32.51
N CYS A 905 38.38 14.67 33.43
CA CYS A 905 37.45 13.57 33.72
C CYS A 905 36.71 13.09 32.47
N PHE A 906 36.20 14.01 31.64
CA PHE A 906 35.54 13.73 30.37
C PHE A 906 36.44 12.99 29.39
N ASN A 907 37.69 13.47 29.18
CA ASN A 907 38.62 12.81 28.27
C ASN A 907 39.09 11.44 28.79
N ASP A 908 39.25 11.28 30.10
CA ASP A 908 39.65 10.01 30.70
C ASP A 908 38.52 8.98 30.69
N ALA A 909 37.25 9.40 30.88
CA ALA A 909 36.07 8.56 30.66
C ALA A 909 35.94 8.09 29.19
N LEU A 910 36.15 8.99 28.22
CA LEU A 910 36.16 8.63 26.80
C LEU A 910 37.28 7.64 26.45
N LYS A 911 38.47 7.77 27.04
CA LYS A 911 39.56 6.79 26.87
C LYS A 911 39.19 5.45 27.50
N ALA A 912 38.63 5.45 28.72
CA ALA A 912 38.25 4.23 29.41
C ALA A 912 37.25 3.40 28.61
N ALA A 913 36.18 4.03 28.09
CA ALA A 913 35.21 3.38 27.22
C ALA A 913 35.85 2.84 25.93
N ARG A 914 36.71 3.63 25.26
CA ARG A 914 37.45 3.17 24.05
C ARG A 914 38.39 1.99 24.28
N HIS A 915 38.83 1.77 25.52
CA HIS A 915 39.64 0.62 25.91
C HIS A 915 38.81 -0.53 26.50
N GLY A 916 37.48 -0.47 26.45
CA GLY A 916 36.59 -1.54 26.92
C GLY A 916 36.50 -1.67 28.44
N ASN A 917 36.89 -0.64 29.20
CA ASN A 917 36.80 -0.64 30.66
C ASN A 917 35.35 -0.31 31.09
N ALA A 918 34.57 -1.35 31.39
CA ALA A 918 33.17 -1.21 31.77
C ALA A 918 33.00 -0.45 33.10
N VAL A 919 32.42 0.75 33.02
CA VAL A 919 31.93 1.52 34.17
C VAL A 919 30.43 1.30 34.32
N SER A 920 29.93 1.25 35.56
CA SER A 920 28.50 1.05 35.84
C SER A 920 27.64 2.17 35.24
N LYS A 921 26.70 1.80 34.37
CA LYS A 921 25.76 2.75 33.73
C LYS A 921 24.52 3.04 34.59
N ASN A 922 24.40 2.38 35.75
CA ASN A 922 23.17 2.32 36.56
C ASN A 922 22.74 3.64 37.24
N ARG A 923 23.51 4.74 37.06
CA ARG A 923 23.23 6.10 37.59
C ARG A 923 23.17 7.18 36.48
N VAL A 924 23.29 6.79 35.21
CA VAL A 924 23.36 7.74 34.10
C VAL A 924 21.98 8.37 33.85
N ALA A 925 21.82 9.63 34.27
CA ALA A 925 20.55 10.35 34.19
C ALA A 925 20.19 10.79 32.76
N LEU A 926 21.19 11.22 32.00
CA LEU A 926 21.06 11.66 30.62
C LEU A 926 22.26 11.19 29.80
N SER A 927 22.02 10.83 28.53
CA SER A 927 23.07 10.44 27.58
C SER A 927 23.21 11.47 26.45
N ILE A 928 24.44 11.78 26.04
CA ILE A 928 24.74 12.60 24.86
C ILE A 928 25.17 11.70 23.70
N SER A 929 24.57 11.90 22.53
CA SER A 929 25.05 11.34 21.26
C SER A 929 25.52 12.45 20.34
N SER A 930 26.60 12.24 19.60
CA SER A 930 27.01 13.17 18.54
C SER A 930 27.71 12.42 17.42
N MET A 931 27.23 12.65 16.20
CA MET A 931 27.80 12.09 14.97
C MET A 931 28.47 13.19 14.13
N GLY A 932 28.96 14.26 14.77
CA GLY A 932 29.64 15.38 14.09
C GLY A 932 30.85 14.96 13.26
N ALA A 933 31.55 13.88 13.64
CA ALA A 933 32.65 13.30 12.86
C ALA A 933 32.21 12.74 11.49
N TYR A 934 30.92 12.38 11.35
CA TYR A 934 30.30 11.89 10.13
C TYR A 934 29.47 12.99 9.43
N ASN A 935 29.60 14.26 9.85
CA ASN A 935 28.86 15.41 9.31
C ASN A 935 27.31 15.28 9.41
N VAL A 936 26.81 14.47 10.35
CA VAL A 936 25.36 14.29 10.57
C VAL A 936 24.81 15.53 11.29
N ARG A 937 23.84 16.21 10.66
CA ARG A 937 23.32 17.51 11.13
C ARG A 937 22.16 17.42 12.11
N SER A 938 21.30 16.41 11.97
CA SER A 938 20.18 16.12 12.87
C SER A 938 19.92 14.61 12.86
N ALA A 939 19.48 14.06 14.00
CA ALA A 939 19.11 12.67 14.18
C ALA A 939 18.21 12.58 15.43
N ILE A 940 17.25 11.65 15.43
CA ILE A 940 16.39 11.39 16.61
C ILE A 940 17.07 10.33 17.48
N PRO A 941 17.56 10.66 18.67
CA PRO A 941 18.18 9.67 19.56
C PRO A 941 17.12 8.78 20.24
N VAL A 942 17.51 7.55 20.59
CA VAL A 942 16.68 6.65 21.40
C VAL A 942 16.95 6.88 22.89
N VAL A 943 15.91 6.82 23.73
CA VAL A 943 16.05 6.84 25.20
C VAL A 943 16.28 5.42 25.68
N VAL A 944 17.44 5.16 26.27
CA VAL A 944 17.79 3.84 26.82
C VAL A 944 17.88 3.96 28.35
N PRO A 945 17.03 3.25 29.12
CA PRO A 945 17.13 3.22 30.57
C PRO A 945 18.53 2.78 31.03
N PRO A 946 19.05 3.31 32.15
CA PRO A 946 18.35 4.12 33.16
C PRO A 946 18.23 5.61 32.82
N SER A 947 18.71 6.08 31.65
CA SER A 947 18.58 7.50 31.29
C SER A 947 17.11 7.89 31.03
N VAL A 948 16.73 9.08 31.50
CA VAL A 948 15.39 9.67 31.28
C VAL A 948 15.30 10.35 29.91
N ALA A 949 16.46 10.75 29.35
CA ALA A 949 16.56 11.38 28.06
C ALA A 949 17.91 11.14 27.38
N THR A 950 17.93 11.28 26.06
CA THR A 950 19.14 11.31 25.24
C THR A 950 19.14 12.58 24.39
N LEU A 951 20.24 13.34 24.43
CA LEU A 951 20.46 14.54 23.63
C LEU A 951 21.41 14.24 22.46
N PHE A 952 20.93 14.41 21.24
CA PHE A 952 21.77 14.42 20.05
C PHE A 952 22.28 15.84 19.75
N ILE A 953 23.58 15.95 19.44
CA ILE A 953 24.24 17.20 19.04
C ILE A 953 24.79 17.04 17.63
N GLY A 954 24.21 17.80 16.69
CA GLY A 954 24.55 17.76 15.27
C GLY A 954 25.89 18.42 14.91
N ALA A 955 26.35 18.16 13.68
CA ALA A 955 27.49 18.81 13.07
C ALA A 955 27.23 20.32 12.86
N PRO A 956 28.23 21.21 13.09
CA PRO A 956 28.11 22.64 12.78
C PRO A 956 27.82 22.88 11.30
N THR A 957 26.90 23.81 11.04
CA THR A 957 26.54 24.24 9.68
C THR A 957 26.33 25.75 9.65
N VAL A 958 26.58 26.34 8.48
CA VAL A 958 26.42 27.79 8.27
C VAL A 958 25.03 28.08 7.71
N LEU A 959 24.28 28.99 8.34
CA LEU A 959 22.97 29.49 7.89
C LEU A 959 23.01 31.02 7.76
N PRO A 960 22.12 31.64 6.95
CA PRO A 960 21.96 33.10 6.97
C PRO A 960 21.55 33.61 8.37
N ASP A 961 22.05 34.77 8.82
CA ASP A 961 21.59 35.36 10.09
C ASP A 961 20.19 35.99 9.90
N PRO A 962 19.12 35.45 10.54
CA PRO A 962 17.78 36.03 10.44
C PRO A 962 17.67 37.46 11.03
N LYS A 963 18.70 37.93 11.75
CA LYS A 963 18.75 39.29 12.30
C LYS A 963 19.59 40.27 11.47
N LYS A 964 20.32 39.79 10.45
CA LYS A 964 21.25 40.61 9.66
C LYS A 964 21.33 40.12 8.21
N ALA A 965 20.66 40.83 7.31
CA ALA A 965 20.66 40.52 5.88
C ALA A 965 22.08 40.51 5.29
N GLY A 966 22.48 39.38 4.70
CA GLY A 966 23.78 39.19 4.05
C GLY A 966 24.91 38.68 4.96
N GLU A 967 24.69 38.57 6.28
CA GLU A 967 25.61 37.87 7.18
C GLU A 967 25.17 36.40 7.36
N THR A 968 26.10 35.56 7.84
CA THR A 968 25.87 34.15 8.14
C THR A 968 26.29 33.81 9.56
N ILE A 969 25.56 32.90 10.21
CA ILE A 969 25.83 32.36 11.54
C ILE A 969 26.22 30.88 11.46
N GLU A 970 27.09 30.44 12.37
CA GLU A 970 27.42 29.04 12.57
C GLU A 970 26.47 28.45 13.63
N VAL A 971 25.78 27.37 13.31
CA VAL A 971 24.79 26.74 14.19
C VAL A 971 24.93 25.23 14.25
N VAL A 972 24.44 24.64 15.33
CA VAL A 972 24.20 23.20 15.49
C VAL A 972 22.72 22.94 15.79
N SER A 973 22.24 21.74 15.45
CA SER A 973 20.98 21.23 15.99
C SER A 973 21.21 20.52 17.32
N LEU A 974 20.32 20.77 18.28
CA LEU A 974 20.19 20.05 19.54
C LEU A 974 18.85 19.31 19.52
N VAL A 975 18.87 17.97 19.44
CA VAL A 975 17.66 17.13 19.39
C VAL A 975 17.57 16.29 20.67
N LEU A 976 16.61 16.60 21.53
CA LEU A 976 16.39 15.92 22.80
C LEU A 976 15.20 14.96 22.66
N THR A 977 15.43 13.67 22.82
CA THR A 977 14.35 12.69 23.04
C THR A 977 14.32 12.31 24.51
N PHE A 978 13.12 12.29 25.10
CA PHE A 978 12.89 12.01 26.51
C PHE A 978 11.67 11.09 26.69
N ASP A 979 11.63 10.38 27.82
CA ASP A 979 10.47 9.58 28.22
C ASP A 979 9.37 10.49 28.80
N HIS A 980 8.27 10.63 28.06
CA HIS A 980 7.14 11.50 28.38
C HIS A 980 6.34 11.02 29.60
N ARG A 981 6.66 9.84 30.16
CA ARG A 981 6.17 9.42 31.48
C ARG A 981 6.76 10.26 32.61
N TRP A 982 7.95 10.83 32.43
CA TRP A 982 8.72 11.52 33.48
C TRP A 982 8.95 13.01 33.22
N ALA A 983 9.10 13.41 31.96
CA ALA A 983 9.20 14.82 31.56
C ALA A 983 8.04 15.23 30.65
N ASN A 984 7.58 16.48 30.74
CA ASN A 984 6.66 17.06 29.77
C ASN A 984 7.41 18.00 28.81
N GLY A 985 6.79 18.32 27.67
CA GLY A 985 7.41 19.15 26.63
C GLY A 985 7.87 20.54 27.10
N VAL A 986 7.22 21.16 28.09
CA VAL A 986 7.63 22.47 28.63
C VAL A 986 8.90 22.35 29.47
N GLY A 987 8.99 21.32 30.33
CA GLY A 987 10.20 21.03 31.11
C GLY A 987 11.39 20.69 30.22
N ALA A 988 11.15 19.86 29.19
CA ALA A 988 12.17 19.49 28.20
C ALA A 988 12.65 20.69 27.36
N ALA A 989 11.75 21.56 26.90
CA ALA A 989 12.11 22.79 26.20
C ALA A 989 12.88 23.78 27.11
N SER A 990 12.53 23.88 28.38
CA SER A 990 13.21 24.73 29.37
C SER A 990 14.65 24.26 29.62
N PHE A 991 14.86 22.95 29.78
CA PHE A 991 16.19 22.34 29.87
C PHE A 991 17.01 22.60 28.61
N LEU A 992 16.45 22.31 27.42
CA LEU A 992 17.15 22.48 26.14
C LEU A 992 17.51 23.96 25.87
N ALA A 993 16.69 24.90 26.32
CA ALA A 993 16.99 26.33 26.29
C ALA A 993 18.14 26.74 27.22
N ASP A 994 18.33 26.08 28.37
CA ASP A 994 19.49 26.31 29.24
C ASP A 994 20.77 25.66 28.72
N VAL A 995 20.69 24.47 28.11
CA VAL A 995 21.81 23.87 27.36
C VAL A 995 22.27 24.82 26.26
N ARG A 996 21.33 25.31 25.44
CA ARG A 996 21.58 26.31 24.40
C ARG A 996 22.29 27.56 24.95
N LYS A 997 21.78 28.17 26.03
CA LYS A 997 22.43 29.33 26.65
C LYS A 997 23.86 29.05 27.10
N GLY A 998 24.13 27.86 27.66
CA GLY A 998 25.47 27.45 28.09
C GLY A 998 26.46 27.30 26.93
N ILE A 999 25.99 26.86 25.76
CA ILE A 999 26.79 26.79 24.52
C ILE A 999 26.98 28.20 23.94
N GLU A 1000 25.90 28.96 23.74
CA GLU A 1000 25.91 30.32 23.17
C GLU A 1000 26.65 31.35 24.05
N ARG A 1001 26.95 31.02 25.32
CA ARG A 1001 27.69 31.88 26.26
C ARG A 1001 28.87 31.16 26.94
N PHE A 1002 29.42 30.14 26.28
CA PHE A 1002 30.46 29.31 26.87
C PHE A 1002 31.64 30.12 27.44
N ALA A 1003 32.11 31.14 26.71
CA ALA A 1003 33.20 32.01 27.15
C ALA A 1003 32.87 32.88 28.39
N GLU A 1004 31.59 33.20 28.65
CA GLU A 1004 31.14 33.90 29.86
C GLU A 1004 30.91 32.94 31.05
N THR A 1005 30.82 31.63 30.78
CA THR A 1005 30.44 30.58 31.76
C THR A 1005 31.68 29.93 32.41
N VAL A 1006 32.87 30.26 31.92
CA VAL A 1006 34.16 29.61 32.23
C VAL A 1006 35.27 30.62 32.57
N ALA A 1007 34.98 31.93 32.45
CA ALA A 1007 35.85 33.03 32.87
C ALA A 1007 35.52 33.49 34.31
#